data_AF-A0A2W5UFH2-F1
#
_entry.id   AF-A0A2W5UFH2-F1
#
_cell.length_a   1.000
_cell.length_b   1.000
_cell.length_c   1.000
_cell.angle_alpha   90.00
_cell.angle_beta   90.00
_cell.angle_gamma   90.00
#
_symmetry.space_group_name_H-M   'P 1'
#
loop_
_entity.id
_entity.type
_entity.pdbx_description
1 polymer ?
#
loop_
_entity_poly.entity_id
_entity_poly.type
_entity_poly.pdbx_seq_one_letter_code
_entity_poly.pdbx_strand_id
1 'polypeptide(L)'
;MSRYVIGIDLGTSNCAVAFTEPGAGASARVVDFAVPQLVRPGEVSARALLPSAVYAPVANEFPEGSLALPWGGPTKVTGEFARWQAGRVPGRVVTSAKSWLIHQGVDRQADILPWGATSDVPRMSPVAAQAALLRHIADAWNHAHPDAPLAQQEVVLTIPASFDEAARALTLQAARDAGFELNKLSLLEEPQAAFYDFTSRNRDALGKALENVKLVLVVDVGGGTTDFSLVQVAMLPEGPAMRRVAVGEHLLLGGDNMDAALARVIESKTNVRLNGTQWAQAVAVARSVKEDVLGGAATTSPIKVTLAGAGSRLIGGTLSAELTRDEIVEVTARGFFPTVTADSLPTVAKRGAVVELGLPYATDAAITRHVVAFLRAHAGDSLSRPDAILLNGGVFNSPVLTQALVDSVSNIWPEQPKIPLLPHDSLDLAVARGAAYSGLARKALGKKIGGGAPRAFYVSVGSNKAVCLIPRGLEEGETVELEDRTFTLTLGKPVQFQLFSTTADRLDKAGDVIALDDESLKALPPIHTILSGQKGATVQVHLVCTLTEVGTLALSCVAGDQRWRLEFELRGAAKSQAITVTESMPARFSEATLEVERVFGTRPLPVEPKDVKNLFRTLEKILGPRDTWTVPVLRELWTPLWAGVGKRRRSPDHEKVMFQLLGFSLRPGVGYPLDEWRVEQTFTIFKDLLTNHGEQPIWIEFWVLWRRIAGGLNEAAQLAIWKLLQPHLQRKVPVGLQPPAGKLKGIQPQGLEEMVRCAASLELIVPQDKVELGTWIISRLESAQTAGGPWAWALGRLGARLPVYGAAHRVVPAETAAAWAEVLLRLDPRKHDGARFALTQLARKTGDRSRDLDDELRARILLALADAPTTWRQLVAEVVQLSSDDEARALGDTLPAGLTL
;
A
#
# COMPACT_ATOMS: atom_id res chain seq x y z
N MET A 1 -31.51 19.59 8.48
CA MET A 1 -31.55 18.31 7.74
C MET A 1 -30.76 18.50 6.45
N SER A 2 -30.20 17.44 5.86
CA SER A 2 -29.66 17.52 4.50
C SER A 2 -30.79 17.82 3.50
N ARG A 3 -30.54 18.72 2.54
CA ARG A 3 -31.45 18.99 1.40
C ARG A 3 -31.15 18.03 0.25
N TYR A 4 -29.86 17.74 0.05
CA TYR A 4 -29.37 16.92 -1.04
C TYR A 4 -28.76 15.60 -0.55
N VAL A 5 -28.86 14.60 -1.41
CA VAL A 5 -27.92 13.47 -1.46
C VAL A 5 -26.98 13.72 -2.63
N ILE A 6 -25.68 13.72 -2.39
CA ILE A 6 -24.63 13.95 -3.38
C ILE A 6 -23.86 12.65 -3.60
N GLY A 7 -23.90 12.12 -4.81
CA GLY A 7 -23.03 11.03 -5.25
C GLY A 7 -21.74 11.59 -5.85
N ILE A 8 -20.60 11.18 -5.32
CA ILE A 8 -19.28 11.54 -5.82
C ILE A 8 -18.57 10.28 -6.29
N ASP A 9 -18.29 10.23 -7.59
CA ASP A 9 -17.28 9.33 -8.11
C ASP A 9 -15.89 9.95 -7.95
N LEU A 10 -15.02 9.29 -7.20
CA LEU A 10 -13.61 9.67 -7.01
C LEU A 10 -12.71 8.77 -7.87
N GLY A 11 -13.01 8.62 -9.16
CA GLY A 11 -12.33 7.67 -10.04
C GLY A 11 -10.84 7.94 -10.25
N THR A 12 -10.10 6.90 -10.67
CA THR A 12 -8.63 6.94 -10.81
C THR A 12 -8.12 7.93 -11.85
N SER A 13 -8.89 8.16 -12.93
CA SER A 13 -8.51 9.06 -14.04
C SER A 13 -9.41 10.30 -14.15
N ASN A 14 -10.69 10.19 -13.78
CA ASN A 14 -11.66 11.27 -13.71
C ASN A 14 -12.49 11.12 -12.44
N CYS A 15 -12.98 12.23 -11.89
CA CYS A 15 -14.04 12.27 -10.90
C CYS A 15 -15.34 12.78 -11.55
N ALA A 16 -16.49 12.32 -11.06
CA ALA A 16 -17.81 12.78 -11.48
C ALA A 16 -18.68 13.10 -10.27
N VAL A 17 -19.66 13.98 -10.43
CA VAL A 17 -20.56 14.39 -9.34
C VAL A 17 -21.99 14.42 -9.85
N ALA A 18 -22.91 13.83 -9.08
CA ALA A 18 -24.34 13.91 -9.31
C ALA A 18 -25.07 14.11 -7.98
N PHE A 19 -26.31 14.59 -8.02
CA PHE A 19 -27.09 14.85 -6.82
C PHE A 19 -28.58 14.63 -7.03
N THR A 20 -29.33 14.61 -5.94
CA THR A 20 -30.79 14.51 -5.96
C THR A 20 -31.39 15.13 -4.69
N GLU A 21 -32.66 15.54 -4.75
CA GLU A 21 -33.43 16.10 -3.63
C GLU A 21 -34.44 15.06 -3.10
N PRO A 22 -34.19 14.40 -1.96
CA PRO A 22 -35.13 13.44 -1.37
C PRO A 22 -36.50 14.03 -1.03
N GLY A 23 -36.61 15.37 -0.91
CA GLY A 23 -37.88 16.06 -0.71
C GLY A 23 -38.88 15.89 -1.85
N ALA A 24 -38.44 15.50 -3.05
CA ALA A 24 -39.32 15.10 -4.15
C ALA A 24 -39.84 13.64 -4.04
N GLY A 25 -39.46 12.91 -2.99
CA GLY A 25 -39.94 11.54 -2.74
C GLY A 25 -39.49 10.55 -3.82
N ALA A 26 -40.33 9.54 -4.09
CA ALA A 26 -40.00 8.46 -5.04
C ALA A 26 -39.93 8.90 -6.52
N SER A 27 -40.31 10.14 -6.86
CA SER A 27 -40.11 10.73 -8.19
C SER A 27 -38.83 11.58 -8.30
N ALA A 28 -38.03 11.67 -7.22
CA ALA A 28 -36.76 12.40 -7.21
C ALA A 28 -35.83 11.92 -8.33
N ARG A 29 -35.44 12.87 -9.18
CA ARG A 29 -34.50 12.67 -10.30
C ARG A 29 -33.07 12.83 -9.82
N VAL A 30 -32.16 12.09 -10.43
CA VAL A 30 -30.72 12.35 -10.31
C VAL A 30 -30.33 13.39 -11.36
N VAL A 31 -29.46 14.32 -10.99
CA VAL A 31 -28.98 15.44 -11.81
C VAL A 31 -27.45 15.46 -11.77
N ASP A 32 -26.81 15.57 -12.93
CA ASP A 32 -25.36 15.69 -13.03
C ASP A 32 -24.91 17.10 -12.59
N PHE A 33 -23.84 17.18 -11.81
CA PHE A 33 -23.23 18.45 -11.39
C PHE A 33 -21.97 18.72 -12.21
N ALA A 34 -22.08 19.63 -13.19
CA ALA A 34 -20.95 20.04 -14.01
C ALA A 34 -19.97 20.90 -13.18
N VAL A 35 -18.82 20.34 -12.83
CA VAL A 35 -17.81 20.94 -11.96
C VAL A 35 -17.08 22.09 -12.69
N PRO A 36 -17.18 23.34 -12.23
CA PRO A 36 -16.36 24.45 -12.72
C PRO A 36 -14.88 24.19 -12.43
N GLN A 37 -14.02 24.38 -13.42
CA GLN A 37 -12.59 24.13 -13.27
C GLN A 37 -11.80 24.98 -14.27
N LEU A 38 -10.53 25.23 -13.96
CA LEU A 38 -9.60 25.86 -14.89
C LEU A 38 -9.34 24.91 -16.05
N VAL A 39 -9.47 25.38 -17.29
CA VAL A 39 -9.18 24.61 -18.51
C VAL A 39 -7.95 25.15 -19.25
N ARG A 40 -7.72 26.47 -19.20
CA ARG A 40 -6.54 27.20 -19.69
C ARG A 40 -6.23 28.36 -18.73
N PRO A 41 -5.05 29.00 -18.78
CA PRO A 41 -4.75 30.13 -17.88
C PRO A 41 -5.76 31.26 -18.10
N GLY A 42 -6.46 31.67 -17.04
CA GLY A 42 -7.54 32.66 -17.08
C GLY A 42 -8.89 32.14 -17.61
N GLU A 43 -9.02 30.87 -17.98
CA GLU A 43 -10.24 30.28 -18.55
C GLU A 43 -10.83 29.23 -17.59
N VAL A 44 -11.96 29.55 -16.96
CA VAL A 44 -12.74 28.62 -16.12
C VAL A 44 -13.97 28.16 -16.91
N SER A 45 -14.24 26.85 -16.89
CA SER A 45 -15.38 26.25 -17.60
C SER A 45 -15.96 25.10 -16.77
N ALA A 46 -17.28 24.93 -16.78
CA ALA A 46 -17.95 23.79 -16.17
C ALA A 46 -17.87 22.57 -17.09
N ARG A 47 -17.46 21.42 -16.55
CA ARG A 47 -17.35 20.14 -17.28
C ARG A 47 -18.07 19.05 -16.49
N ALA A 48 -18.63 18.06 -17.18
CA ALA A 48 -19.30 16.93 -16.53
C ALA A 48 -18.34 16.07 -15.68
N LEU A 49 -17.04 16.10 -16.00
CA LEU A 49 -15.98 15.38 -15.30
C LEU A 49 -14.92 16.36 -14.78
N LEU A 50 -14.29 16.02 -13.65
CA LEU A 50 -13.08 16.66 -13.12
C LEU A 50 -11.93 15.65 -13.24
N PRO A 51 -11.00 15.77 -14.21
CA PRO A 51 -9.86 14.87 -14.33
C PRO A 51 -9.08 14.72 -13.02
N SER A 52 -8.73 13.49 -12.66
CA SER A 52 -8.07 13.09 -11.41
C SER A 52 -6.55 13.38 -11.45
N ALA A 53 -6.22 14.60 -11.86
CA ALA A 53 -4.89 15.15 -12.00
C ALA A 53 -4.69 16.32 -11.04
N VAL A 54 -3.54 16.36 -10.37
CA VAL A 54 -3.14 17.47 -9.48
C VAL A 54 -1.79 18.01 -9.93
N TYR A 55 -1.69 19.32 -10.10
CA TYR A 55 -0.50 20.00 -10.61
C TYR A 55 -0.04 21.10 -9.65
N ALA A 56 1.25 21.09 -9.32
CA ALA A 56 1.88 22.12 -8.52
C ALA A 56 2.62 23.12 -9.46
N PRO A 57 2.09 24.33 -9.68
CA PRO A 57 2.82 25.37 -10.40
C PRO A 57 4.03 25.83 -9.58
N VAL A 58 5.13 26.23 -10.23
CA VAL A 58 6.24 26.89 -9.54
C VAL A 58 6.04 28.41 -9.50
N ALA A 59 6.73 29.09 -8.59
CA ALA A 59 6.65 30.54 -8.47
C ALA A 59 6.98 31.24 -9.80
N ASN A 60 6.17 32.23 -10.17
CA ASN A 60 6.26 33.00 -11.41
C ASN A 60 6.12 32.19 -12.72
N GLU A 61 5.61 30.95 -12.69
CA GLU A 61 5.34 30.17 -13.91
C GLU A 61 4.16 30.70 -14.74
N PHE A 62 3.21 31.39 -14.08
CA PHE A 62 2.02 31.97 -14.69
C PHE A 62 1.83 33.43 -14.27
N PRO A 63 1.11 34.24 -15.08
CA PRO A 63 0.68 35.57 -14.67
C PRO A 63 -0.16 35.54 -13.38
N GLU A 64 -0.04 36.58 -12.57
CA GLU A 64 -0.82 36.74 -11.34
C GLU A 64 -2.33 36.67 -11.64
N GLY A 65 -3.07 35.97 -10.80
CA GLY A 65 -4.52 35.74 -10.98
C GLY A 65 -4.90 34.73 -12.08
N SER A 66 -4.02 34.34 -13.02
CA SER A 66 -4.42 33.48 -14.16
C SER A 66 -4.69 32.01 -13.80
N LEU A 67 -4.59 31.64 -12.52
CA LEU A 67 -4.98 30.33 -12.00
C LEU A 67 -6.22 30.39 -11.10
N ALA A 68 -6.83 31.58 -10.93
CA ALA A 68 -7.96 31.77 -10.02
C ALA A 68 -9.21 30.99 -10.43
N LEU A 69 -9.89 30.45 -9.43
CA LEU A 69 -11.22 29.86 -9.52
C LEU A 69 -12.25 30.81 -8.88
N PRO A 70 -13.56 30.65 -9.12
CA PRO A 70 -14.61 31.54 -8.60
C PRO A 70 -14.67 31.63 -7.06
N TRP A 71 -14.00 30.73 -6.34
CA TRP A 71 -13.87 30.69 -4.88
C TRP A 71 -12.46 31.04 -4.35
N GLY A 72 -11.50 31.38 -5.23
CA GLY A 72 -10.16 31.83 -4.83
C GLY A 72 -9.03 31.31 -5.71
N GLY A 73 -7.80 31.73 -5.40
CA GLY A 73 -6.57 31.23 -6.03
C GLY A 73 -6.11 29.90 -5.40
N PRO A 74 -6.13 28.77 -6.12
CA PRO A 74 -5.73 27.48 -5.58
C PRO A 74 -4.20 27.34 -5.52
N THR A 75 -3.67 26.77 -4.43
CA THR A 75 -2.23 26.50 -4.27
C THR A 75 -1.74 25.27 -5.06
N LYS A 76 -2.67 24.42 -5.49
CA LYS A 76 -2.46 23.26 -6.37
C LYS A 76 -3.63 23.22 -7.35
N VAL A 77 -3.37 23.16 -8.65
CA VAL A 77 -4.43 23.18 -9.66
C VAL A 77 -4.88 21.75 -9.95
N THR A 78 -6.19 21.55 -10.10
CA THR A 78 -6.85 20.26 -10.29
C THR A 78 -7.69 20.26 -11.57
N GLY A 79 -8.01 19.08 -12.10
CA GLY A 79 -8.90 18.93 -13.26
C GLY A 79 -8.22 19.17 -14.62
N GLU A 80 -8.99 19.70 -15.57
CA GLU A 80 -8.60 19.80 -16.98
C GLU A 80 -7.28 20.54 -17.22
N PHE A 81 -7.02 21.64 -16.52
CA PHE A 81 -5.73 22.34 -16.65
C PHE A 81 -4.54 21.51 -16.17
N ALA A 82 -4.70 20.72 -15.09
CA ALA A 82 -3.67 19.80 -14.62
C ALA A 82 -3.46 18.65 -15.63
N ARG A 83 -4.54 18.12 -16.21
CA ARG A 83 -4.47 17.14 -17.32
C ARG A 83 -3.76 17.71 -18.55
N TRP A 84 -4.06 18.95 -18.94
CA TRP A 84 -3.39 19.64 -20.05
C TRP A 84 -1.89 19.88 -19.79
N GLN A 85 -1.52 20.22 -18.55
CA GLN A 85 -0.11 20.33 -18.16
C GLN A 85 0.61 18.98 -18.13
N ALA A 86 -0.07 17.84 -17.95
CA ALA A 86 0.57 16.52 -17.99
C ALA A 86 1.18 16.21 -19.38
N GLY A 87 0.57 16.67 -20.46
CA GLY A 87 1.14 16.55 -21.82
C GLY A 87 2.34 17.47 -22.11
N ARG A 88 2.68 18.38 -21.18
CA ARG A 88 3.70 19.43 -21.34
C ARG A 88 4.86 19.29 -20.34
N VAL A 89 4.53 18.98 -19.10
CA VAL A 89 5.45 18.86 -17.96
C VAL A 89 5.08 17.63 -17.10
N PRO A 90 5.03 16.40 -17.67
CA PRO A 90 4.46 15.22 -17.00
C PRO A 90 5.08 14.93 -15.63
N GLY A 91 6.39 15.13 -15.48
CA GLY A 91 7.10 14.95 -14.20
C GLY A 91 6.68 15.90 -13.06
N ARG A 92 5.76 16.85 -13.29
CA ARG A 92 5.20 17.76 -12.28
C ARG A 92 3.68 17.62 -12.07
N VAL A 93 3.05 16.61 -12.66
CA VAL A 93 1.62 16.32 -12.48
C VAL A 93 1.44 14.96 -11.81
N VAL A 94 0.62 14.94 -10.76
CA VAL A 94 0.17 13.72 -10.08
C VAL A 94 -1.08 13.21 -10.77
N THR A 95 -1.06 11.97 -11.24
CA THR A 95 -2.23 11.24 -11.78
C THR A 95 -2.35 9.87 -11.11
N SER A 96 -3.51 9.22 -11.26
CA SER A 96 -3.75 7.85 -10.79
C SER A 96 -3.51 7.63 -9.29
N ALA A 97 -3.61 8.69 -8.48
CA ALA A 97 -3.30 8.69 -7.05
C ALA A 97 -4.15 7.68 -6.24
N LYS A 98 -5.37 7.36 -6.71
CA LYS A 98 -6.24 6.34 -6.10
C LYS A 98 -5.56 4.96 -6.02
N SER A 99 -4.91 4.54 -7.10
CA SER A 99 -4.17 3.25 -7.17
C SER A 99 -3.01 3.16 -6.17
N TRP A 100 -2.48 4.28 -5.67
CA TRP A 100 -1.42 4.27 -4.67
C TRP A 100 -1.94 3.99 -3.25
N LEU A 101 -3.23 4.17 -2.95
CA LEU A 101 -3.79 3.94 -1.61
C LEU A 101 -3.72 2.48 -1.14
N ILE A 102 -3.58 1.54 -2.07
CA ILE A 102 -3.41 0.09 -1.79
C ILE A 102 -1.96 -0.38 -1.91
N HIS A 103 -1.01 0.47 -2.32
CA HIS A 103 0.39 0.05 -2.47
C HIS A 103 1.07 -0.06 -1.09
N GLN A 104 1.11 -1.28 -0.54
CA GLN A 104 1.62 -1.55 0.81
C GLN A 104 3.13 -1.23 0.97
N GLY A 105 3.93 -1.35 -0.09
CA GLY A 105 5.38 -1.11 -0.09
C GLY A 105 5.83 0.36 -0.03
N VAL A 106 4.88 1.31 0.09
CA VAL A 106 5.15 2.73 0.29
C VAL A 106 4.34 3.31 1.44
N ASP A 107 4.91 4.35 2.05
CA ASP A 107 4.15 5.28 2.86
C ASP A 107 3.19 6.07 1.95
N ARG A 108 1.90 6.01 2.28
CA ARG A 108 0.79 6.62 1.51
C ARG A 108 0.41 8.02 2.02
N GLN A 109 1.05 8.46 3.11
CA GLN A 109 0.91 9.80 3.71
C GLN A 109 2.17 10.66 3.48
N ALA A 110 3.31 10.07 3.14
CA ALA A 110 4.52 10.79 2.71
C ALA A 110 4.43 11.36 1.28
N ASP A 111 5.17 12.44 1.02
CA ASP A 111 5.14 13.16 -0.26
C ASP A 111 5.94 12.45 -1.38
N ILE A 112 5.33 11.41 -1.95
CA ILE A 112 5.96 10.50 -2.92
C ILE A 112 5.57 10.74 -4.38
N LEU A 113 4.47 11.46 -4.67
CA LEU A 113 3.98 11.70 -6.02
C LEU A 113 4.34 13.11 -6.53
N PRO A 114 4.71 13.31 -7.81
CA PRO A 114 4.77 12.31 -8.87
C PRO A 114 5.91 11.31 -8.68
N TRP A 115 5.65 10.02 -8.91
CA TRP A 115 6.64 8.97 -8.69
C TRP A 115 7.83 9.11 -9.65
N GLY A 116 9.05 8.92 -9.16
CA GLY A 116 10.27 9.09 -9.94
C GLY A 116 10.62 10.53 -10.35
N ALA A 117 9.85 11.55 -9.91
CA ALA A 117 10.16 12.96 -10.18
C ALA A 117 11.49 13.40 -9.54
N THR A 118 12.17 14.38 -10.14
CA THR A 118 13.41 14.94 -9.62
C THR A 118 13.19 15.72 -8.31
N SER A 119 14.25 15.98 -7.54
CA SER A 119 14.15 16.52 -6.17
C SER A 119 13.74 18.00 -6.09
N ASP A 120 13.73 18.70 -7.21
CA ASP A 120 13.25 20.08 -7.38
C ASP A 120 11.73 20.15 -7.64
N VAL A 121 11.08 19.02 -7.94
CA VAL A 121 9.63 18.96 -8.14
C VAL A 121 8.91 18.98 -6.78
N PRO A 122 7.93 19.89 -6.56
CA PRO A 122 7.05 19.81 -5.41
C PRO A 122 6.22 18.53 -5.45
N ARG A 123 6.43 17.66 -4.45
CA ARG A 123 5.69 16.40 -4.32
C ARG A 123 4.48 16.54 -3.38
N MET A 124 3.62 15.52 -3.39
CA MET A 124 2.53 15.35 -2.45
C MET A 124 2.20 13.87 -2.23
N SER A 125 1.57 13.55 -1.11
CA SER A 125 1.12 12.18 -0.81
C SER A 125 -0.12 11.76 -1.60
N PRO A 126 -0.33 10.44 -1.81
CA PRO A 126 -1.58 9.89 -2.34
C PRO A 126 -2.84 10.43 -1.63
N VAL A 127 -2.85 10.45 -0.30
CA VAL A 127 -3.96 11.00 0.50
C VAL A 127 -4.16 12.48 0.21
N ALA A 128 -3.09 13.29 0.19
CA ALA A 128 -3.18 14.72 -0.10
C ALA A 128 -3.67 15.01 -1.54
N ALA A 129 -3.40 14.11 -2.49
CA ALA A 129 -3.87 14.24 -3.88
C ALA A 129 -5.37 13.96 -4.00
N GLN A 130 -5.88 12.93 -3.31
CA GLN A 130 -7.31 12.68 -3.21
C GLN A 130 -8.04 13.80 -2.46
N ALA A 131 -7.46 14.31 -1.37
CA ALA A 131 -8.00 15.45 -0.61
C ALA A 131 -8.08 16.74 -1.45
N ALA A 132 -7.12 16.98 -2.36
CA ALA A 132 -7.17 18.12 -3.28
C ALA A 132 -8.33 18.02 -4.28
N LEU A 133 -8.58 16.84 -4.85
CA LEU A 133 -9.70 16.61 -5.77
C LEU A 133 -11.06 16.73 -5.05
N LEU A 134 -11.19 16.11 -3.88
CA LEU A 134 -12.40 16.22 -3.04
C LEU A 134 -12.66 17.66 -2.58
N ARG A 135 -11.61 18.43 -2.26
CA ARG A 135 -11.76 19.84 -1.89
C ARG A 135 -12.19 20.70 -3.08
N HIS A 136 -11.64 20.48 -4.29
CA HIS A 136 -12.13 21.15 -5.50
C HIS A 136 -13.63 20.89 -5.70
N ILE A 137 -14.09 19.65 -5.51
CA ILE A 137 -15.51 19.29 -5.61
C ILE A 137 -16.34 19.99 -4.53
N ALA A 138 -15.87 20.04 -3.29
CA ALA A 138 -16.56 20.72 -2.20
C ALA A 138 -16.65 22.24 -2.41
N ASP A 139 -15.56 22.89 -2.79
CA ASP A 139 -15.54 24.33 -3.06
C ASP A 139 -16.43 24.68 -4.27
N ALA A 140 -16.37 23.89 -5.33
CA ALA A 140 -17.25 24.01 -6.49
C ALA A 140 -18.74 23.88 -6.12
N TRP A 141 -19.08 22.87 -5.31
CA TRP A 141 -20.44 22.69 -4.80
C TRP A 141 -20.89 23.87 -3.95
N ASN A 142 -20.07 24.29 -2.99
CA ASN A 142 -20.37 25.39 -2.06
C ASN A 142 -20.57 26.72 -2.80
N HIS A 143 -19.82 26.97 -3.88
CA HIS A 143 -19.97 28.15 -4.73
C HIS A 143 -21.30 28.13 -5.52
N ALA A 144 -21.73 26.95 -5.99
CA ALA A 144 -23.00 26.78 -6.70
C ALA A 144 -24.23 26.73 -5.78
N HIS A 145 -24.06 26.27 -4.53
CA HIS A 145 -25.12 26.04 -3.55
C HIS A 145 -24.79 26.67 -2.19
N PRO A 146 -24.70 28.01 -2.08
CA PRO A 146 -24.28 28.69 -0.85
C PRO A 146 -25.21 28.42 0.35
N ASP A 147 -26.52 28.25 0.10
CA ASP A 147 -27.52 27.92 1.13
C ASP A 147 -27.58 26.42 1.50
N ALA A 148 -26.81 25.58 0.81
CA ALA A 148 -26.77 24.13 1.01
C ALA A 148 -25.33 23.58 0.88
N PRO A 149 -24.37 24.05 1.70
CA PRO A 149 -22.97 23.67 1.59
C PRO A 149 -22.77 22.16 1.81
N LEU A 150 -21.75 21.59 1.17
CA LEU A 150 -21.55 20.15 1.03
C LEU A 150 -21.47 19.44 2.39
N ALA A 151 -20.75 20.01 3.35
CA ALA A 151 -20.64 19.45 4.71
C ALA A 151 -21.99 19.29 5.44
N GLN A 152 -23.02 20.05 5.04
CA GLN A 152 -24.37 19.92 5.59
C GLN A 152 -25.25 18.90 4.84
N GLN A 153 -24.81 18.41 3.68
CA GLN A 153 -25.54 17.45 2.86
C GLN A 153 -25.16 16.01 3.20
N GLU A 154 -25.88 15.06 2.64
CA GLU A 154 -25.55 13.64 2.70
C GLU A 154 -24.70 13.26 1.48
N VAL A 155 -23.61 12.54 1.69
CA VAL A 155 -22.63 12.21 0.67
C VAL A 155 -22.47 10.69 0.54
N VAL A 156 -22.49 10.22 -0.69
CA VAL A 156 -22.13 8.85 -1.05
C VAL A 156 -20.87 8.92 -1.91
N LEU A 157 -19.74 8.48 -1.36
CA LEU A 157 -18.42 8.54 -1.99
C LEU A 157 -18.00 7.15 -2.50
N THR A 158 -17.57 7.03 -3.76
CA THR A 158 -17.29 5.72 -4.34
C THR A 158 -15.85 5.23 -4.18
N ILE A 159 -15.72 3.92 -4.03
CA ILE A 159 -14.48 3.17 -3.93
C ILE A 159 -14.52 1.92 -4.82
N PRO A 160 -13.37 1.39 -5.27
CA PRO A 160 -13.31 0.07 -5.87
C PRO A 160 -13.84 -0.96 -4.87
N ALA A 161 -14.68 -1.89 -5.31
CA ALA A 161 -15.29 -2.90 -4.45
C ALA A 161 -14.23 -3.70 -3.66
N SER A 162 -13.13 -3.94 -4.36
CA SER A 162 -11.95 -4.65 -3.91
C SER A 162 -10.99 -3.88 -2.99
N PHE A 163 -11.24 -2.61 -2.63
CA PHE A 163 -10.42 -1.89 -1.65
C PHE A 163 -10.40 -2.59 -0.27
N ASP A 164 -9.21 -2.60 0.35
CA ASP A 164 -8.97 -3.09 1.72
C ASP A 164 -9.34 -2.03 2.78
N GLU A 165 -9.44 -2.45 4.05
CA GLU A 165 -9.82 -1.55 5.15
C GLU A 165 -8.84 -0.37 5.31
N ALA A 166 -7.56 -0.55 4.98
CA ALA A 166 -6.56 0.51 5.02
C ALA A 166 -6.81 1.58 3.95
N ALA A 167 -7.07 1.19 2.70
CA ALA A 167 -7.38 2.12 1.62
C ALA A 167 -8.76 2.79 1.81
N ARG A 168 -9.75 2.07 2.38
CA ARG A 168 -11.03 2.66 2.83
C ARG A 168 -10.78 3.74 3.89
N ALA A 169 -10.01 3.44 4.94
CA ALA A 169 -9.69 4.40 6.00
C ALA A 169 -8.85 5.60 5.52
N LEU A 170 -7.92 5.41 4.58
CA LEU A 170 -7.14 6.48 3.93
C LEU A 170 -8.02 7.36 3.01
N THR A 171 -9.05 6.79 2.36
CA THR A 171 -10.03 7.54 1.58
C THR A 171 -10.91 8.41 2.49
N LEU A 172 -11.36 7.87 3.62
CA LEU A 172 -12.06 8.63 4.67
C LEU A 172 -11.17 9.72 5.29
N GLN A 173 -9.86 9.50 5.41
CA GLN A 173 -8.91 10.54 5.81
C GLN A 173 -8.84 11.66 4.76
N ALA A 174 -8.71 11.33 3.48
CA ALA A 174 -8.71 12.33 2.41
C ALA A 174 -10.01 13.17 2.39
N ALA A 175 -11.17 12.57 2.71
CA ALA A 175 -12.43 13.28 2.86
C ALA A 175 -12.46 14.20 4.09
N ARG A 176 -11.94 13.76 5.25
CA ARG A 176 -11.75 14.63 6.43
C ARG A 176 -10.87 15.83 6.09
N ASP A 177 -9.73 15.59 5.45
CA ASP A 177 -8.78 16.63 5.03
C ASP A 177 -9.37 17.57 3.95
N ALA A 178 -10.38 17.12 3.20
CA ALA A 178 -11.14 17.95 2.27
C ALA A 178 -12.31 18.72 2.92
N GLY A 179 -12.60 18.50 4.21
CA GLY A 179 -13.64 19.22 4.96
C GLY A 179 -15.01 18.53 5.02
N PHE A 180 -15.09 17.22 4.79
CA PHE A 180 -16.34 16.46 4.78
C PHE A 180 -16.73 16.01 6.20
N GLU A 181 -18.00 16.16 6.58
CA GLU A 181 -18.55 15.60 7.82
C GLU A 181 -18.76 14.08 7.67
N LEU A 182 -17.90 13.27 8.32
CA LEU A 182 -17.96 11.80 8.16
C LEU A 182 -19.25 11.15 8.68
N ASN A 183 -19.95 11.78 9.62
CA ASN A 183 -21.28 11.35 10.09
C ASN A 183 -22.41 11.61 9.07
N LYS A 184 -22.09 12.12 7.88
CA LYS A 184 -22.99 12.27 6.72
C LYS A 184 -22.39 11.68 5.43
N LEU A 185 -21.21 11.09 5.52
CA LEU A 185 -20.51 10.45 4.41
C LEU A 185 -20.65 8.94 4.56
N SER A 186 -21.14 8.28 3.51
CA SER A 186 -21.16 6.83 3.38
C SER A 186 -20.29 6.42 2.19
N LEU A 187 -19.79 5.18 2.21
CA LEU A 187 -19.09 4.62 1.05
C LEU A 187 -20.04 3.76 0.21
N LEU A 188 -19.70 3.60 -1.07
CA LEU A 188 -20.37 2.70 -2.01
C LEU A 188 -19.35 2.11 -2.98
N GLU A 189 -19.56 0.86 -3.39
CA GLU A 189 -18.67 0.17 -4.32
C GLU A 189 -19.00 0.54 -5.77
N GLU A 190 -18.00 0.93 -6.57
CA GLU A 190 -18.11 1.41 -7.97
C GLU A 190 -19.04 0.54 -8.86
N PRO A 191 -18.88 -0.79 -8.97
CA PRO A 191 -19.80 -1.63 -9.75
C PRO A 191 -21.23 -1.71 -9.17
N GLN A 192 -21.40 -1.55 -7.86
CA GLN A 192 -22.75 -1.47 -7.25
C GLN A 192 -23.40 -0.12 -7.56
N ALA A 193 -22.63 0.97 -7.62
CA ALA A 193 -23.08 2.28 -8.06
C ALA A 193 -23.52 2.24 -9.54
N ALA A 194 -22.72 1.66 -10.44
CA ALA A 194 -23.10 1.50 -11.85
C ALA A 194 -24.44 0.75 -12.02
N PHE A 195 -24.68 -0.29 -11.22
CA PHE A 195 -25.97 -0.99 -11.20
C PHE A 195 -27.11 -0.11 -10.64
N TYR A 196 -26.85 0.71 -9.62
CA TYR A 196 -27.82 1.68 -9.12
C TYR A 196 -28.21 2.76 -10.16
N ASP A 197 -27.31 3.21 -11.04
CA ASP A 197 -27.66 4.08 -12.17
C ASP A 197 -28.58 3.36 -13.17
N PHE A 198 -28.26 2.12 -13.56
CA PHE A 198 -29.14 1.31 -14.39
C PHE A 198 -30.53 1.14 -13.75
N THR A 199 -30.60 0.87 -12.44
CA THR A 199 -31.85 0.82 -11.67
C THR A 199 -32.60 2.15 -11.66
N SER A 200 -31.89 3.28 -11.53
CA SER A 200 -32.48 4.63 -11.49
C SER A 200 -33.07 5.05 -12.85
N ARG A 201 -32.34 4.81 -13.94
CA ARG A 201 -32.81 5.11 -15.31
C ARG A 201 -33.99 4.25 -15.73
N ASN A 202 -34.01 2.98 -15.33
CA ASN A 202 -35.09 2.05 -15.66
C ASN A 202 -36.23 2.04 -14.63
N ARG A 203 -36.30 2.97 -13.67
CA ARG A 203 -37.23 2.93 -12.51
C ARG A 203 -38.68 2.53 -12.86
N ASP A 204 -39.24 3.12 -13.91
CA ASP A 204 -40.63 2.92 -14.33
C ASP A 204 -40.85 1.65 -15.20
N ALA A 205 -39.76 1.02 -15.66
CA ALA A 205 -39.78 -0.12 -16.59
C ALA A 205 -38.89 -1.30 -16.13
N LEU A 206 -38.40 -1.29 -14.89
CA LEU A 206 -37.31 -2.15 -14.41
C LEU A 206 -37.61 -3.65 -14.54
N GLY A 207 -38.87 -4.05 -14.30
CA GLY A 207 -39.32 -5.44 -14.46
C GLY A 207 -39.33 -5.92 -15.91
N LYS A 208 -39.37 -5.02 -16.90
CA LYS A 208 -39.19 -5.32 -18.32
C LYS A 208 -37.70 -5.29 -18.71
N ALA A 209 -36.94 -4.33 -18.16
CA ALA A 209 -35.50 -4.21 -18.41
C ALA A 209 -34.68 -5.39 -17.86
N LEU A 210 -35.22 -6.12 -16.88
CA LEU A 210 -34.67 -7.35 -16.30
C LEU A 210 -35.55 -8.59 -16.59
N GLU A 211 -36.43 -8.53 -17.60
CA GLU A 211 -37.29 -9.67 -17.95
C GLU A 211 -36.43 -10.87 -18.41
N ASN A 212 -36.66 -12.04 -17.83
CA ASN A 212 -35.87 -13.27 -17.99
C ASN A 212 -34.40 -13.20 -17.51
N VAL A 213 -33.93 -12.09 -16.95
CA VAL A 213 -32.59 -11.96 -16.35
C VAL A 213 -32.62 -12.47 -14.91
N LYS A 214 -31.76 -13.44 -14.56
CA LYS A 214 -31.60 -13.97 -13.19
C LYS A 214 -30.21 -13.69 -12.62
N LEU A 215 -29.19 -13.58 -13.47
CA LEU A 215 -27.81 -13.30 -13.09
C LEU A 215 -27.19 -12.26 -14.04
N VAL A 216 -26.77 -11.11 -13.49
CA VAL A 216 -26.00 -10.08 -14.21
C VAL A 216 -24.55 -10.13 -13.75
N LEU A 217 -23.62 -10.18 -14.72
CA LEU A 217 -22.21 -9.93 -14.48
C LEU A 217 -21.92 -8.44 -14.70
N VAL A 218 -21.52 -7.75 -13.63
CA VAL A 218 -21.00 -6.38 -13.71
C VAL A 218 -19.48 -6.46 -13.92
N VAL A 219 -18.99 -5.80 -14.98
CA VAL A 219 -17.56 -5.67 -15.29
C VAL A 219 -17.22 -4.18 -15.30
N ASP A 220 -16.45 -3.75 -14.31
CA ASP A 220 -15.94 -2.39 -14.19
C ASP A 220 -14.46 -2.36 -14.58
N VAL A 221 -14.09 -1.58 -15.60
CA VAL A 221 -12.69 -1.39 -16.02
C VAL A 221 -12.40 0.09 -16.12
N GLY A 222 -11.86 0.63 -15.03
CA GLY A 222 -11.49 2.02 -14.90
C GLY A 222 -10.08 2.34 -15.41
N GLY A 223 -9.55 3.46 -14.91
CA GLY A 223 -8.20 3.92 -15.23
C GLY A 223 -7.10 2.97 -14.77
N GLY A 224 -7.09 2.59 -13.49
CA GLY A 224 -6.02 1.76 -12.92
C GLY A 224 -6.53 0.56 -12.13
N THR A 225 -7.82 0.24 -12.25
CA THR A 225 -8.53 -0.77 -11.45
C THR A 225 -9.54 -1.52 -12.32
N THR A 226 -9.67 -2.82 -12.08
CA THR A 226 -10.73 -3.68 -12.63
C THR A 226 -11.44 -4.35 -11.46
N ASP A 227 -12.77 -4.23 -11.42
CA ASP A 227 -13.62 -4.79 -10.39
C ASP A 227 -14.77 -5.58 -11.04
N PHE A 228 -15.12 -6.73 -10.45
CA PHE A 228 -16.23 -7.56 -10.92
C PHE A 228 -17.27 -7.74 -9.82
N SER A 229 -18.54 -7.88 -10.20
CA SER A 229 -19.61 -8.28 -9.28
C SER A 229 -20.66 -9.13 -9.98
N LEU A 230 -21.31 -10.03 -9.23
CA LEU A 230 -22.53 -10.71 -9.67
C LEU A 230 -23.73 -10.13 -8.92
N VAL A 231 -24.76 -9.76 -9.66
CA VAL A 231 -26.07 -9.37 -9.12
C VAL A 231 -27.11 -10.39 -9.55
N GLN A 232 -27.68 -11.09 -8.58
CA GLN A 232 -28.82 -11.97 -8.75
C GLN A 232 -30.11 -11.14 -8.81
N VAL A 233 -31.02 -11.50 -9.70
CA VAL A 233 -32.32 -10.87 -9.87
C VAL A 233 -33.42 -11.92 -9.64
N ALA A 234 -34.44 -11.55 -8.86
CA ALA A 234 -35.64 -12.34 -8.64
C ALA A 234 -36.88 -11.49 -8.93
N MET A 235 -37.78 -11.98 -9.77
CA MET A 235 -39.04 -11.31 -10.08
C MET A 235 -40.08 -11.62 -8.99
N LEU A 236 -40.41 -10.63 -8.17
CA LEU A 236 -41.44 -10.71 -7.12
C LEU A 236 -42.71 -9.94 -7.56
N PRO A 237 -43.87 -10.14 -6.89
CA PRO A 237 -45.11 -9.42 -7.21
C PRO A 237 -44.97 -7.88 -7.15
N GLU A 238 -44.12 -7.37 -6.27
CA GLU A 238 -43.76 -5.96 -6.12
C GLU A 238 -42.68 -5.48 -7.13
N GLY A 239 -42.32 -6.31 -8.11
CA GLY A 239 -41.28 -6.06 -9.11
C GLY A 239 -39.95 -6.78 -8.83
N PRO A 240 -38.89 -6.51 -9.60
CA PRO A 240 -37.60 -7.16 -9.41
C PRO A 240 -36.96 -6.78 -8.07
N ALA A 241 -36.59 -7.81 -7.31
CA ALA A 241 -35.63 -7.74 -6.22
C ALA A 241 -34.23 -8.06 -6.75
N MET A 242 -33.23 -7.29 -6.31
CA MET A 242 -31.85 -7.38 -6.79
C MET A 242 -30.93 -7.61 -5.60
N ARG A 243 -30.06 -8.62 -5.67
CA ARG A 243 -29.15 -9.01 -4.59
C ARG A 243 -27.72 -9.12 -5.13
N ARG A 244 -26.76 -8.42 -4.54
CA ARG A 244 -25.32 -8.67 -4.80
C ARG A 244 -24.97 -10.05 -4.23
N VAL A 245 -24.34 -10.91 -5.03
CA VAL A 245 -23.98 -12.29 -4.64
C VAL A 245 -22.50 -12.62 -4.81
N ALA A 246 -21.73 -11.78 -5.51
CA ALA A 246 -20.28 -11.93 -5.62
C ALA A 246 -19.58 -10.58 -5.79
N VAL A 247 -18.32 -10.50 -5.35
CA VAL A 247 -17.39 -9.39 -5.58
C VAL A 247 -16.01 -9.96 -5.88
N GLY A 248 -15.33 -9.42 -6.89
CA GLY A 248 -14.01 -9.85 -7.33
C GLY A 248 -12.87 -9.42 -6.40
N GLU A 249 -11.67 -9.95 -6.68
CA GLU A 249 -10.43 -9.50 -6.03
C GLU A 249 -9.92 -8.17 -6.61
N HIS A 250 -8.95 -7.54 -5.94
CA HIS A 250 -8.36 -6.30 -6.46
C HIS A 250 -7.42 -6.59 -7.63
N LEU A 251 -7.78 -6.05 -8.79
CA LEU A 251 -6.91 -6.05 -9.96
C LEU A 251 -6.44 -4.62 -10.23
N LEU A 252 -5.17 -4.35 -9.88
CA LEU A 252 -4.43 -3.23 -10.45
C LEU A 252 -4.19 -3.52 -11.94
N LEU A 253 -5.21 -3.24 -12.74
CA LEU A 253 -5.30 -3.54 -14.16
C LEU A 253 -6.39 -2.63 -14.77
N GLY A 254 -6.06 -1.84 -15.78
CA GLY A 254 -7.01 -0.93 -16.43
C GLY A 254 -6.41 -0.15 -17.60
N GLY A 255 -7.02 0.98 -17.94
CA GLY A 255 -6.57 1.86 -19.03
C GLY A 255 -5.10 2.30 -18.93
N ASP A 256 -4.57 2.53 -17.73
CA ASP A 256 -3.17 2.91 -17.46
C ASP A 256 -2.19 1.79 -17.87
N ASN A 257 -2.59 0.52 -17.74
CA ASN A 257 -1.80 -0.62 -18.19
C ASN A 257 -1.79 -0.74 -19.72
N MET A 258 -2.90 -0.37 -20.37
CA MET A 258 -2.97 -0.26 -21.83
C MET A 258 -2.07 0.87 -22.34
N ASP A 259 -2.09 2.03 -21.68
CA ASP A 259 -1.24 3.18 -21.99
C ASP A 259 0.25 2.83 -21.83
N ALA A 260 0.61 2.11 -20.76
CA ALA A 260 1.95 1.61 -20.53
C ALA A 260 2.38 0.52 -21.55
N ALA A 261 1.48 -0.41 -21.92
CA ALA A 261 1.76 -1.42 -22.94
C ALA A 261 2.02 -0.78 -24.32
N LEU A 262 1.26 0.25 -24.69
CA LEU A 262 1.49 1.05 -25.88
C LEU A 262 2.78 1.88 -25.79
N ALA A 263 3.11 2.42 -24.61
CA ALA A 263 4.39 3.10 -24.37
C ALA A 263 5.61 2.19 -24.56
N ARG A 264 5.51 0.88 -24.28
CA ARG A 264 6.55 -0.11 -24.65
C ARG A 264 6.70 -0.30 -26.16
N VAL A 265 5.62 -0.18 -26.94
CA VAL A 265 5.69 -0.21 -28.42
C VAL A 265 6.34 1.06 -28.95
N ILE A 266 6.04 2.22 -28.37
CA ILE A 266 6.75 3.48 -28.67
C ILE A 266 8.24 3.33 -28.34
N GLU A 267 8.59 2.88 -27.13
CA GLU A 267 9.98 2.68 -26.69
C GLU A 267 10.76 1.74 -27.62
N SER A 268 10.22 0.54 -27.91
CA SER A 268 10.92 -0.43 -28.76
C SER A 268 11.17 0.09 -30.17
N LYS A 269 10.23 0.85 -30.76
CA LYS A 269 10.42 1.51 -32.07
C LYS A 269 11.45 2.63 -32.05
N THR A 270 11.67 3.33 -30.93
CA THR A 270 12.78 4.29 -30.81
C THR A 270 14.15 3.63 -30.69
N ASN A 271 14.23 2.33 -30.41
CA ASN A 271 15.47 1.58 -30.14
C ASN A 271 16.31 2.16 -28.98
N VAL A 272 15.69 2.94 -28.07
CA VAL A 272 16.33 3.61 -26.95
C VAL A 272 15.48 3.40 -25.69
N ARG A 273 16.06 2.87 -24.61
CA ARG A 273 15.37 2.77 -23.31
C ARG A 273 15.16 4.19 -22.74
N LEU A 274 13.90 4.59 -22.61
CA LEU A 274 13.47 5.92 -22.18
C LEU A 274 13.81 6.14 -20.69
N ASN A 275 14.21 7.35 -20.30
CA ASN A 275 14.27 7.69 -18.86
C ASN A 275 12.86 7.87 -18.26
N GLY A 276 12.74 8.11 -16.95
CA GLY A 276 11.44 8.26 -16.27
C GLY A 276 10.56 9.37 -16.86
N THR A 277 11.13 10.53 -17.21
CA THR A 277 10.39 11.65 -17.79
C THR A 277 9.92 11.37 -19.22
N GLN A 278 10.78 10.77 -20.05
CA GLN A 278 10.42 10.35 -21.41
C GLN A 278 9.39 9.22 -21.42
N TRP A 279 9.47 8.31 -20.45
CA TRP A 279 8.48 7.26 -20.23
C TRP A 279 7.11 7.84 -19.86
N ALA A 280 7.05 8.78 -18.91
CA ALA A 280 5.82 9.46 -18.55
C ALA A 280 5.21 10.23 -19.74
N GLN A 281 6.05 10.84 -20.60
CA GLN A 281 5.59 11.44 -21.85
C GLN A 281 5.04 10.39 -22.83
N ALA A 282 5.71 9.24 -22.99
CA ALA A 282 5.25 8.17 -23.87
C ALA A 282 3.90 7.59 -23.43
N VAL A 283 3.70 7.39 -22.12
CA VAL A 283 2.40 6.97 -21.53
C VAL A 283 1.31 8.03 -21.78
N ALA A 284 1.62 9.31 -21.56
CA ALA A 284 0.65 10.39 -21.80
C ALA A 284 0.22 10.50 -23.27
N VAL A 285 1.16 10.35 -24.22
CA VAL A 285 0.83 10.34 -25.66
C VAL A 285 0.11 9.05 -26.06
N ALA A 286 0.53 7.90 -25.53
CA ALA A 286 -0.14 6.62 -25.77
C ALA A 286 -1.61 6.66 -25.34
N ARG A 287 -1.92 7.30 -24.20
CA ARG A 287 -3.30 7.50 -23.73
C ARG A 287 -4.14 8.27 -24.74
N SER A 288 -3.69 9.44 -25.18
CA SER A 288 -4.43 10.26 -26.16
C SER A 288 -4.64 9.49 -27.47
N VAL A 289 -3.59 8.83 -27.98
CA VAL A 289 -3.66 8.05 -29.22
C VAL A 289 -4.60 6.85 -29.10
N LYS A 290 -4.60 6.17 -27.95
CA LYS A 290 -5.57 5.09 -27.62
C LYS A 290 -6.99 5.63 -27.62
N GLU A 291 -7.25 6.72 -26.91
CA GLU A 291 -8.59 7.32 -26.74
C GLU A 291 -9.14 7.82 -28.09
N ASP A 292 -8.34 8.52 -28.91
CA ASP A 292 -8.74 8.95 -30.25
C ASP A 292 -9.08 7.76 -31.17
N VAL A 293 -8.18 6.76 -31.28
CA VAL A 293 -8.31 5.65 -32.24
C VAL A 293 -9.42 4.67 -31.86
N LEU A 294 -9.59 4.40 -30.56
CA LEU A 294 -10.56 3.44 -30.04
C LEU A 294 -11.93 4.07 -29.73
N GLY A 295 -11.98 5.39 -29.51
CA GLY A 295 -13.22 6.18 -29.45
C GLY A 295 -13.79 6.54 -30.84
N GLY A 296 -13.06 6.25 -31.92
CA GLY A 296 -13.56 6.37 -33.30
C GLY A 296 -13.31 7.72 -33.97
N ALA A 297 -12.37 8.53 -33.48
CA ALA A 297 -11.95 9.76 -34.16
C ALA A 297 -11.32 9.47 -35.53
N ALA A 298 -11.37 10.46 -36.43
CA ALA A 298 -10.83 10.36 -37.79
C ALA A 298 -9.30 10.51 -37.82
N THR A 299 -8.58 9.54 -37.26
CA THR A 299 -7.10 9.53 -37.18
C THR A 299 -6.44 9.01 -38.46
N THR A 300 -5.46 9.72 -38.99
CA THR A 300 -4.55 9.19 -40.04
C THR A 300 -3.61 8.15 -39.46
N SER A 301 -3.55 6.95 -40.04
CA SER A 301 -2.60 5.88 -39.69
C SER A 301 -1.54 5.74 -40.80
N PRO A 302 -0.24 5.63 -40.49
CA PRO A 302 0.37 5.60 -39.16
C PRO A 302 0.32 6.94 -38.42
N ILE A 303 0.25 6.87 -37.09
CA ILE A 303 0.24 8.00 -36.17
C ILE A 303 1.67 8.26 -35.70
N LYS A 304 2.21 9.44 -36.03
CA LYS A 304 3.58 9.82 -35.64
C LYS A 304 3.62 10.36 -34.21
N VAL A 305 4.28 9.62 -33.33
CA VAL A 305 4.62 10.02 -31.96
C VAL A 305 5.98 10.73 -31.95
N THR A 306 6.09 11.82 -31.19
CA THR A 306 7.37 12.52 -30.96
C THR A 306 7.56 12.75 -29.46
N LEU A 307 8.73 12.36 -28.93
CA LEU A 307 9.11 12.55 -27.52
C LEU A 307 10.26 13.56 -27.41
N ALA A 308 10.29 14.31 -26.31
CA ALA A 308 11.30 15.32 -26.06
C ALA A 308 12.66 14.71 -25.67
N GLY A 309 13.73 15.44 -25.95
CA GLY A 309 15.05 15.17 -25.39
C GLY A 309 15.12 15.50 -23.90
N ALA A 310 16.09 14.93 -23.18
CA ALA A 310 16.22 15.06 -21.74
C ALA A 310 17.61 15.55 -21.31
N GLY A 311 17.66 16.23 -20.15
CA GLY A 311 18.89 16.74 -19.54
C GLY A 311 19.55 17.88 -20.32
N SER A 312 20.85 18.09 -20.09
CA SER A 312 21.65 19.14 -20.73
C SER A 312 21.85 18.97 -22.25
N ARG A 313 21.29 17.90 -22.85
CA ARG A 313 21.22 17.67 -24.30
C ARG A 313 19.85 18.02 -24.90
N LEU A 314 19.11 18.95 -24.28
CA LEU A 314 17.91 19.57 -24.86
C LEU A 314 18.17 20.18 -26.26
N ILE A 315 19.41 20.55 -26.56
CA ILE A 315 19.86 20.89 -27.92
C ILE A 315 20.18 19.60 -28.70
N GLY A 316 19.20 19.07 -29.45
CA GLY A 316 19.48 18.23 -30.63
C GLY A 316 18.89 16.81 -30.69
N GLY A 317 18.00 16.38 -29.78
CA GLY A 317 17.50 14.99 -29.79
C GLY A 317 16.01 14.81 -29.47
N THR A 318 15.14 14.97 -30.46
CA THR A 318 13.75 14.46 -30.41
C THR A 318 13.72 12.99 -30.81
N LEU A 319 13.15 12.11 -29.98
CA LEU A 319 12.85 10.74 -30.39
C LEU A 319 11.53 10.73 -31.19
N SER A 320 11.38 9.81 -32.14
CA SER A 320 10.13 9.62 -32.88
C SER A 320 9.84 8.14 -33.07
N ALA A 321 8.56 7.81 -33.07
CA ALA A 321 8.03 6.48 -33.37
C ALA A 321 6.73 6.63 -34.16
N GLU A 322 6.26 5.54 -34.76
CA GLU A 322 4.99 5.48 -35.47
C GLU A 322 4.15 4.33 -34.91
N LEU A 323 2.86 4.57 -34.66
CA LEU A 323 1.89 3.55 -34.24
C LEU A 323 0.83 3.38 -35.33
N THR A 324 0.51 2.14 -35.71
CA THR A 324 -0.62 1.86 -36.60
C THR A 324 -1.91 1.64 -35.79
N ARG A 325 -3.06 1.81 -36.43
CA ARG A 325 -4.36 1.42 -35.84
C ARG A 325 -4.37 -0.04 -35.39
N ASP A 326 -3.81 -0.92 -36.21
CA ASP A 326 -3.82 -2.37 -35.96
C ASP A 326 -2.94 -2.75 -34.77
N GLU A 327 -1.79 -2.10 -34.58
CA GLU A 327 -0.94 -2.28 -33.40
C GLU A 327 -1.66 -1.84 -32.12
N ILE A 328 -2.41 -0.72 -32.17
CA ILE A 328 -3.19 -0.23 -31.03
C ILE A 328 -4.29 -1.24 -30.67
N VAL A 329 -5.03 -1.74 -31.66
CA VAL A 329 -6.09 -2.75 -31.45
C VAL A 329 -5.51 -4.09 -30.99
N GLU A 330 -4.37 -4.53 -31.51
CA GLU A 330 -3.72 -5.77 -31.07
C GLU A 330 -3.32 -5.69 -29.59
N VAL A 331 -2.60 -4.63 -29.21
CA VAL A 331 -2.09 -4.43 -27.84
C VAL A 331 -3.22 -4.24 -26.84
N THR A 332 -4.27 -3.50 -27.19
CA THR A 332 -5.37 -3.19 -26.25
C THR A 332 -6.49 -4.23 -26.27
N ALA A 333 -7.06 -4.55 -27.43
CA ALA A 333 -8.18 -5.47 -27.51
C ALA A 333 -7.72 -6.92 -27.32
N ARG A 334 -6.73 -7.40 -28.10
CA ARG A 334 -6.28 -8.80 -27.98
C ARG A 334 -5.33 -9.03 -26.80
N GLY A 335 -4.58 -8.02 -26.37
CA GLY A 335 -3.72 -8.11 -25.19
C GLY A 335 -4.47 -8.21 -23.86
N PHE A 336 -5.54 -7.42 -23.68
CA PHE A 336 -6.29 -7.35 -22.42
C PHE A 336 -7.63 -8.09 -22.45
N PHE A 337 -8.23 -8.29 -23.62
CA PHE A 337 -9.47 -9.06 -23.80
C PHE A 337 -9.30 -10.22 -24.81
N PRO A 338 -8.26 -11.07 -24.69
CA PRO A 338 -8.11 -12.24 -25.56
C PRO A 338 -9.30 -13.19 -25.39
N THR A 339 -9.64 -13.93 -26.45
CA THR A 339 -10.64 -15.01 -26.44
C THR A 339 -10.33 -16.04 -25.35
N VAL A 340 -11.30 -16.37 -24.50
CA VAL A 340 -11.18 -17.36 -23.43
C VAL A 340 -12.13 -18.54 -23.59
N THR A 341 -11.76 -19.64 -22.92
CA THR A 341 -12.61 -20.80 -22.62
C THR A 341 -12.87 -20.88 -21.12
N ALA A 342 -13.77 -21.78 -20.69
CA ALA A 342 -14.03 -22.02 -19.27
C ALA A 342 -12.78 -22.37 -18.43
N ASP A 343 -11.71 -22.89 -19.03
CA ASP A 343 -10.44 -23.28 -18.37
C ASP A 343 -9.35 -22.19 -18.37
N SER A 344 -9.63 -21.03 -18.99
CA SER A 344 -8.62 -19.98 -19.21
C SER A 344 -8.36 -19.14 -17.95
N LEU A 345 -7.72 -19.74 -16.94
CA LEU A 345 -7.30 -19.07 -15.71
C LEU A 345 -6.11 -18.11 -15.92
N PRO A 346 -5.94 -17.07 -15.07
CA PRO A 346 -4.78 -16.19 -15.07
C PRO A 346 -3.46 -16.96 -14.88
N THR A 347 -2.43 -16.50 -15.59
CA THR A 347 -1.12 -17.17 -15.63
C THR A 347 -0.05 -16.36 -14.92
N VAL A 348 0.76 -17.01 -14.05
CA VAL A 348 1.93 -16.37 -13.43
C VAL A 348 2.98 -16.11 -14.51
N ALA A 349 3.02 -14.87 -15.01
CA ALA A 349 3.82 -14.49 -16.16
C ALA A 349 5.33 -14.65 -15.89
N LYS A 350 5.95 -15.67 -16.49
CA LYS A 350 7.41 -15.93 -16.39
C LYS A 350 8.29 -14.84 -17.03
N ARG A 351 7.72 -13.85 -17.72
CA ARG A 351 8.43 -12.70 -18.30
C ARG A 351 7.54 -11.46 -18.34
N GLY A 352 8.10 -10.31 -17.98
CA GLY A 352 7.72 -9.02 -18.58
C GLY A 352 6.40 -8.37 -18.15
N ALA A 353 5.87 -8.64 -16.95
CA ALA A 353 4.73 -7.88 -16.41
C ALA A 353 4.97 -6.36 -16.44
N VAL A 354 3.90 -5.57 -16.55
CA VAL A 354 3.96 -4.09 -16.66
C VAL A 354 4.04 -3.48 -15.26
N VAL A 355 5.24 -3.45 -14.66
CA VAL A 355 5.48 -2.96 -13.27
C VAL A 355 6.20 -1.60 -13.28
N GLU A 356 5.88 -0.75 -14.26
CA GLU A 356 6.78 0.32 -14.72
C GLU A 356 6.50 1.71 -14.14
N LEU A 357 5.47 1.82 -13.30
CA LEU A 357 5.09 3.03 -12.57
C LEU A 357 5.23 2.84 -11.05
N GLY A 358 6.04 1.87 -10.60
CA GLY A 358 6.23 1.53 -9.18
C GLY A 358 5.08 0.73 -8.55
N LEU A 359 3.85 0.90 -9.04
CA LEU A 359 2.66 0.17 -8.60
C LEU A 359 2.74 -1.35 -8.87
N PRO A 360 2.25 -2.20 -7.94
CA PRO A 360 2.25 -3.65 -8.08
C PRO A 360 1.07 -4.14 -8.95
N TYR A 361 1.13 -3.83 -10.25
CA TYR A 361 0.11 -4.23 -11.23
C TYR A 361 -0.03 -5.75 -11.38
N ALA A 362 -1.20 -6.18 -11.88
CA ALA A 362 -1.51 -7.59 -12.12
C ALA A 362 -0.49 -8.27 -13.05
N THR A 363 -0.16 -9.54 -12.76
CA THR A 363 0.88 -10.29 -13.48
C THR A 363 0.40 -10.84 -14.82
N ASP A 364 -0.88 -11.18 -14.94
CA ASP A 364 -1.55 -11.46 -16.22
C ASP A 364 -2.43 -10.25 -16.59
N ALA A 365 -2.26 -9.74 -17.81
CA ALA A 365 -2.99 -8.57 -18.32
C ALA A 365 -4.37 -8.91 -18.91
N ALA A 366 -4.67 -10.20 -19.13
CA ALA A 366 -5.92 -10.63 -19.74
C ALA A 366 -7.10 -10.56 -18.74
N ILE A 367 -7.81 -9.43 -18.75
CA ILE A 367 -9.03 -9.18 -17.96
C ILE A 367 -10.05 -10.33 -18.14
N THR A 368 -10.19 -10.86 -19.35
CA THR A 368 -11.09 -11.99 -19.66
C THR A 368 -10.73 -13.28 -18.91
N ARG A 369 -9.46 -13.53 -18.59
CA ARG A 369 -9.04 -14.66 -17.74
C ARG A 369 -9.39 -14.44 -16.28
N HIS A 370 -9.28 -13.20 -15.81
CA HIS A 370 -9.70 -12.84 -14.45
C HIS A 370 -11.23 -12.93 -14.30
N VAL A 371 -12.01 -12.63 -15.34
CA VAL A 371 -13.46 -12.92 -15.36
C VAL A 371 -13.73 -14.43 -15.23
N VAL A 372 -13.01 -15.29 -15.95
CA VAL A 372 -13.13 -16.76 -15.81
C VAL A 372 -12.80 -17.21 -14.39
N ALA A 373 -11.72 -16.70 -13.78
CA ALA A 373 -11.37 -17.01 -12.39
C ALA A 373 -12.43 -16.53 -11.39
N PHE A 374 -12.93 -15.30 -11.55
CA PHE A 374 -13.98 -14.73 -10.69
C PHE A 374 -15.28 -15.55 -10.74
N LEU A 375 -15.71 -15.95 -11.94
CA LEU A 375 -16.89 -16.80 -12.14
C LEU A 375 -16.66 -18.20 -11.56
N ARG A 376 -15.45 -18.77 -11.67
CA ARG A 376 -15.09 -20.06 -11.05
C ARG A 376 -15.10 -20.01 -9.53
N ALA A 377 -14.61 -18.93 -8.92
CA ALA A 377 -14.60 -18.74 -7.47
C ALA A 377 -16.01 -18.58 -6.85
N HIS A 378 -17.03 -18.38 -7.70
CA HIS A 378 -18.44 -18.27 -7.31
C HIS A 378 -19.34 -19.27 -8.06
N ALA A 379 -18.75 -20.37 -8.55
CA ALA A 379 -19.47 -21.49 -9.13
C ALA A 379 -19.86 -22.51 -8.04
N GLY A 380 -21.01 -23.15 -8.20
CA GLY A 380 -21.28 -24.44 -7.57
C GLY A 380 -20.66 -25.58 -8.41
N ASP A 381 -21.39 -26.68 -8.58
CA ASP A 381 -20.94 -27.83 -9.39
C ASP A 381 -20.60 -27.49 -10.87
N SER A 382 -21.01 -26.32 -11.37
CA SER A 382 -20.71 -25.86 -12.73
C SER A 382 -20.64 -24.33 -12.85
N LEU A 383 -19.90 -23.86 -13.85
CA LEU A 383 -19.68 -22.44 -14.13
C LEU A 383 -20.97 -21.77 -14.61
N SER A 384 -21.57 -20.94 -13.75
CA SER A 384 -22.84 -20.26 -14.04
C SER A 384 -22.69 -19.21 -15.14
N ARG A 385 -23.45 -19.36 -16.23
CA ARG A 385 -23.52 -18.38 -17.33
C ARG A 385 -24.34 -17.16 -16.90
N PRO A 386 -23.82 -15.93 -16.99
CA PRO A 386 -24.62 -14.72 -16.82
C PRO A 386 -25.72 -14.62 -17.90
N ASP A 387 -26.90 -14.16 -17.51
CA ASP A 387 -27.99 -13.88 -18.45
C ASP A 387 -27.79 -12.54 -19.16
N ALA A 388 -27.09 -11.60 -18.51
CA ALA A 388 -26.70 -10.31 -19.08
C ALA A 388 -25.37 -9.82 -18.51
N ILE A 389 -24.73 -8.88 -19.21
CA ILE A 389 -23.54 -8.15 -18.77
C ILE A 389 -23.91 -6.67 -18.57
N LEU A 390 -23.43 -6.06 -17.48
CA LEU A 390 -23.40 -4.61 -17.30
C LEU A 390 -21.93 -4.15 -17.34
N LEU A 391 -21.63 -3.10 -18.10
CA LEU A 391 -20.29 -2.52 -18.19
C LEU A 391 -20.22 -1.19 -17.46
N ASN A 392 -19.07 -0.91 -16.85
CA ASN A 392 -18.75 0.38 -16.26
C ASN A 392 -17.25 0.73 -16.47
N GLY A 393 -16.92 2.01 -16.35
CA GLY A 393 -15.55 2.51 -16.49
C GLY A 393 -15.20 2.92 -17.92
N GLY A 394 -14.42 3.99 -18.03
CA GLY A 394 -14.16 4.70 -19.29
C GLY A 394 -13.40 3.90 -20.37
N VAL A 395 -12.89 2.70 -20.07
CA VAL A 395 -12.31 1.79 -21.08
C VAL A 395 -13.38 1.31 -22.07
N PHE A 396 -14.63 1.12 -21.62
CA PHE A 396 -15.73 0.66 -22.45
C PHE A 396 -16.42 1.76 -23.27
N ASN A 397 -16.00 3.02 -23.12
CA ASN A 397 -16.33 4.08 -24.09
C ASN A 397 -15.79 3.76 -25.50
N SER A 398 -14.85 2.81 -25.64
CA SER A 398 -14.53 2.20 -26.92
C SER A 398 -15.52 1.08 -27.30
N PRO A 399 -16.22 1.18 -28.44
CA PRO A 399 -17.01 0.08 -28.98
C PRO A 399 -16.17 -1.17 -29.29
N VAL A 400 -14.88 -0.99 -29.62
CA VAL A 400 -13.96 -2.09 -29.96
C VAL A 400 -13.65 -2.95 -28.74
N LEU A 401 -13.31 -2.31 -27.61
CA LEU A 401 -13.00 -3.02 -26.36
C LEU A 401 -14.27 -3.63 -25.73
N THR A 402 -15.39 -2.91 -25.79
CA THR A 402 -16.72 -3.41 -25.41
C THR A 402 -17.11 -4.68 -26.18
N GLN A 403 -16.97 -4.67 -27.51
CA GLN A 403 -17.25 -5.86 -28.33
C GLN A 403 -16.27 -7.01 -27.99
N ALA A 404 -14.98 -6.74 -27.86
CA ALA A 404 -13.96 -7.75 -27.57
C ALA A 404 -14.22 -8.48 -26.23
N LEU A 405 -14.55 -7.74 -25.16
CA LEU A 405 -14.94 -8.36 -23.89
C LEU A 405 -16.20 -9.22 -24.03
N VAL A 406 -17.29 -8.68 -24.58
CA VAL A 406 -18.58 -9.39 -24.60
C VAL A 406 -18.53 -10.62 -25.52
N ASP A 407 -17.80 -10.57 -26.63
CA ASP A 407 -17.54 -11.74 -27.48
C ASP A 407 -16.69 -12.79 -26.72
N SER A 408 -15.60 -12.38 -26.08
CA SER A 408 -14.70 -13.29 -25.35
C SER A 408 -15.37 -13.96 -24.15
N VAL A 409 -16.18 -13.23 -23.37
CA VAL A 409 -16.95 -13.78 -22.24
C VAL A 409 -18.10 -14.67 -22.74
N SER A 410 -18.73 -14.36 -23.88
CA SER A 410 -19.73 -15.25 -24.48
C SER A 410 -19.10 -16.55 -25.00
N ASN A 411 -17.87 -16.51 -25.52
CA ASN A 411 -17.13 -17.67 -26.04
C ASN A 411 -16.79 -18.73 -24.97
N ILE A 412 -16.98 -18.43 -23.67
CA ILE A 412 -16.93 -19.43 -22.59
C ILE A 412 -18.02 -20.50 -22.79
N TRP A 413 -19.14 -20.16 -23.42
CA TRP A 413 -20.25 -21.08 -23.75
C TRP A 413 -20.60 -20.99 -25.26
N PRO A 414 -19.79 -21.58 -26.16
CA PRO A 414 -19.88 -21.35 -27.61
C PRO A 414 -21.20 -21.85 -28.24
N GLU A 415 -21.83 -22.85 -27.64
CA GLU A 415 -23.13 -23.40 -28.08
C GLU A 415 -24.34 -22.58 -27.58
N GLN A 416 -24.12 -21.42 -26.94
CA GLN A 416 -25.17 -20.55 -26.39
C GLN A 416 -25.24 -19.22 -27.14
N PRO A 417 -26.41 -18.55 -27.16
CA PRO A 417 -26.51 -17.19 -27.69
C PRO A 417 -25.54 -16.23 -26.98
N LYS A 418 -25.02 -15.24 -27.73
CA LYS A 418 -24.19 -14.14 -27.19
C LYS A 418 -24.91 -13.50 -25.99
N ILE A 419 -24.17 -13.24 -24.92
CA ILE A 419 -24.73 -12.64 -23.70
C ILE A 419 -25.10 -11.17 -24.00
N PRO A 420 -26.35 -10.73 -23.74
CA PRO A 420 -26.79 -9.36 -23.98
C PRO A 420 -26.10 -8.37 -23.05
N LEU A 421 -25.84 -7.17 -23.56
CA LEU A 421 -25.33 -6.02 -22.83
C LEU A 421 -26.50 -5.16 -22.34
N LEU A 422 -26.54 -4.84 -21.05
CA LEU A 422 -27.51 -3.90 -20.47
C LEU A 422 -27.18 -2.45 -20.89
N PRO A 423 -28.19 -1.63 -21.25
CA PRO A 423 -27.97 -0.29 -21.78
C PRO A 423 -27.45 0.71 -20.74
N HIS A 424 -26.44 1.48 -21.14
CA HIS A 424 -25.86 2.60 -20.39
C HIS A 424 -25.99 3.91 -21.19
N ASP A 425 -26.19 5.02 -20.48
CA ASP A 425 -26.30 6.35 -21.10
C ASP A 425 -24.95 7.08 -21.14
N SER A 426 -24.11 6.85 -20.12
CA SER A 426 -22.74 7.37 -20.00
C SER A 426 -22.00 6.56 -18.94
N LEU A 427 -20.87 5.95 -19.33
CA LEU A 427 -20.05 5.13 -18.43
C LEU A 427 -19.28 6.00 -17.43
N ASP A 428 -18.90 7.22 -17.80
CA ASP A 428 -18.17 8.16 -16.93
C ASP A 428 -19.06 8.83 -15.86
N LEU A 429 -20.39 8.75 -15.99
CA LEU A 429 -21.35 9.38 -15.05
C LEU A 429 -22.17 8.36 -14.25
N ALA A 430 -22.28 7.11 -14.70
CA ALA A 430 -23.09 6.07 -14.05
C ALA A 430 -22.72 5.87 -12.57
N VAL A 431 -21.43 5.90 -12.22
CA VAL A 431 -20.96 5.74 -10.83
C VAL A 431 -21.49 6.85 -9.91
N ALA A 432 -21.30 8.12 -10.30
CA ALA A 432 -21.77 9.26 -9.50
C ALA A 432 -23.30 9.31 -9.42
N ARG A 433 -24.00 9.05 -10.53
CA ARG A 433 -25.47 8.99 -10.59
C ARG A 433 -26.04 7.89 -9.69
N GLY A 434 -25.43 6.71 -9.74
CA GLY A 434 -25.79 5.57 -8.91
C GLY A 434 -25.54 5.80 -7.43
N ALA A 435 -24.45 6.47 -7.09
CA ALA A 435 -24.17 6.90 -5.72
C ALA A 435 -25.23 7.91 -5.20
N ALA A 436 -25.68 8.86 -6.02
CA ALA A 436 -26.77 9.77 -5.65
C ALA A 436 -28.11 9.03 -5.48
N TYR A 437 -28.41 8.04 -6.34
CA TYR A 437 -29.62 7.23 -6.23
C TYR A 437 -29.60 6.24 -5.05
N SER A 438 -28.44 5.71 -4.65
CA SER A 438 -28.37 4.75 -3.54
C SER A 438 -28.82 5.36 -2.20
N GLY A 439 -28.60 6.66 -1.97
CA GLY A 439 -29.14 7.36 -0.81
C GLY A 439 -30.66 7.52 -0.82
N LEU A 440 -31.29 7.65 -2.01
CA LEU A 440 -32.75 7.54 -2.13
C LEU A 440 -33.23 6.12 -1.80
N ALA A 441 -32.53 5.09 -2.29
CA ALA A 441 -32.86 3.70 -2.03
C ALA A 441 -32.69 3.32 -0.54
N ARG A 442 -31.64 3.80 0.14
CA ARG A 442 -31.45 3.67 1.59
C ARG A 442 -32.59 4.35 2.39
N LYS A 443 -33.20 5.40 1.85
CA LYS A 443 -34.38 6.10 2.41
C LYS A 443 -35.74 5.51 1.99
N ALA A 444 -35.76 4.33 1.37
CA ALA A 444 -36.94 3.69 0.79
C ALA A 444 -37.68 4.53 -0.28
N LEU A 445 -37.01 5.52 -0.87
CA LEU A 445 -37.50 6.34 -2.01
C LEU A 445 -37.08 5.76 -3.37
N GLY A 446 -36.50 4.57 -3.40
CA GLY A 446 -36.05 3.86 -4.60
C GLY A 446 -35.87 2.37 -4.35
N LYS A 447 -35.71 1.58 -5.41
CA LYS A 447 -35.41 0.15 -5.31
C LYS A 447 -33.97 -0.05 -4.82
N LYS A 448 -33.81 -0.67 -3.64
CA LYS A 448 -32.51 -1.07 -3.05
C LYS A 448 -31.95 -2.32 -3.76
N ILE A 449 -30.63 -2.36 -3.93
CA ILE A 449 -29.88 -3.59 -4.20
C ILE A 449 -29.47 -4.17 -2.84
N GLY A 450 -30.06 -5.29 -2.44
CA GLY A 450 -29.77 -5.98 -1.20
C GLY A 450 -28.56 -6.91 -1.29
N GLY A 451 -28.36 -7.71 -0.25
CA GLY A 451 -27.23 -8.66 -0.17
C GLY A 451 -26.03 -8.14 0.62
N GLY A 452 -26.20 -7.05 1.37
CA GLY A 452 -25.36 -6.68 2.52
C GLY A 452 -23.84 -6.77 2.32
N ALA A 453 -23.16 -7.25 3.37
CA ALA A 453 -21.73 -7.44 3.45
C ALA A 453 -21.22 -8.34 2.30
N PRO A 454 -20.37 -7.84 1.37
CA PRO A 454 -19.92 -8.61 0.20
C PRO A 454 -18.94 -9.75 0.57
N ARG A 455 -18.24 -9.56 1.70
CA ARG A 455 -17.26 -10.45 2.30
C ARG A 455 -17.69 -10.77 3.73
N ALA A 456 -17.47 -11.99 4.19
CA ALA A 456 -17.60 -12.35 5.60
C ALA A 456 -16.31 -11.96 6.35
N PHE A 457 -16.43 -11.59 7.64
CA PHE A 457 -15.31 -11.25 8.52
C PHE A 457 -15.24 -12.19 9.73
N TYR A 458 -14.03 -12.56 10.14
CA TYR A 458 -13.77 -13.51 11.24
C TYR A 458 -12.65 -13.01 12.15
N VAL A 459 -12.61 -13.49 13.40
CA VAL A 459 -11.49 -13.27 14.34
C VAL A 459 -10.94 -14.58 14.86
N SER A 460 -9.61 -14.70 14.98
CA SER A 460 -8.94 -15.87 15.57
C SER A 460 -9.35 -16.10 17.03
N VAL A 461 -9.62 -17.35 17.39
CA VAL A 461 -9.79 -17.80 18.79
C VAL A 461 -8.91 -19.01 19.07
N GLY A 462 -7.76 -18.78 19.70
CA GLY A 462 -6.68 -19.77 19.78
C GLY A 462 -5.93 -19.94 18.45
N SER A 463 -5.26 -21.08 18.27
CA SER A 463 -4.26 -21.26 17.20
C SER A 463 -4.81 -21.63 15.82
N ASN A 464 -5.87 -22.45 15.75
CA ASN A 464 -6.35 -23.08 14.51
C ASN A 464 -7.85 -22.82 14.23
N LYS A 465 -8.46 -21.86 14.92
CA LYS A 465 -9.91 -21.57 14.81
C LYS A 465 -10.18 -20.08 14.68
N ALA A 466 -11.26 -19.73 14.00
CA ALA A 466 -11.81 -18.38 13.98
C ALA A 466 -13.33 -18.40 14.17
N VAL A 467 -13.87 -17.31 14.72
CA VAL A 467 -15.32 -17.08 14.85
C VAL A 467 -15.77 -16.08 13.79
N CYS A 468 -16.86 -16.39 13.10
CA CYS A 468 -17.51 -15.44 12.20
C CYS A 468 -18.11 -14.28 13.00
N LEU A 469 -17.66 -13.06 12.71
CA LEU A 469 -18.17 -11.82 13.28
C LEU A 469 -19.34 -11.31 12.46
N ILE A 470 -19.07 -11.02 11.19
CA ILE A 470 -20.03 -10.47 10.22
C ILE A 470 -20.19 -11.52 9.12
N PRO A 471 -21.36 -12.19 9.02
CA PRO A 471 -21.60 -13.15 7.96
C PRO A 471 -21.80 -12.44 6.61
N ARG A 472 -21.61 -13.17 5.52
CA ARG A 472 -21.88 -12.66 4.17
C ARG A 472 -23.36 -12.30 4.06
N GLY A 473 -23.67 -11.10 3.57
CA GLY A 473 -25.04 -10.63 3.38
C GLY A 473 -25.70 -9.95 4.58
N LEU A 474 -25.02 -9.82 5.74
CA LEU A 474 -25.48 -8.96 6.84
C LEU A 474 -25.68 -7.51 6.35
N GLU A 475 -26.73 -6.82 6.76
CA GLU A 475 -27.01 -5.47 6.23
C GLU A 475 -26.06 -4.39 6.81
N GLU A 476 -25.76 -3.37 6.02
CA GLU A 476 -24.90 -2.26 6.46
C GLU A 476 -25.59 -1.47 7.60
N GLY A 477 -24.85 -1.21 8.68
CA GLY A 477 -25.37 -0.62 9.91
C GLY A 477 -25.92 -1.63 10.93
N GLU A 478 -26.14 -2.89 10.53
CA GLU A 478 -26.61 -3.95 11.43
C GLU A 478 -25.53 -4.32 12.47
N THR A 479 -25.93 -4.37 13.74
CA THR A 479 -25.04 -4.75 14.85
C THR A 479 -25.33 -6.19 15.26
N VAL A 480 -24.28 -7.00 15.20
CA VAL A 480 -24.26 -8.40 15.65
C VAL A 480 -23.63 -8.44 17.03
N GLU A 481 -24.40 -8.91 18.01
CA GLU A 481 -23.93 -9.17 19.37
C GLU A 481 -23.89 -10.69 19.58
N LEU A 482 -22.69 -11.22 19.86
CA LEU A 482 -22.47 -12.66 19.99
C LEU A 482 -22.77 -13.13 21.43
N GLU A 483 -24.00 -12.90 21.91
CA GLU A 483 -24.40 -13.23 23.29
C GLU A 483 -24.23 -14.73 23.61
N ASP A 484 -24.54 -15.61 22.66
CA ASP A 484 -24.35 -17.07 22.76
C ASP A 484 -22.87 -17.51 22.83
N ARG A 485 -21.92 -16.57 22.72
CA ARG A 485 -20.47 -16.82 22.77
C ARG A 485 -19.82 -15.94 23.84
N THR A 486 -19.50 -16.56 24.97
CA THR A 486 -18.57 -15.94 25.93
C THR A 486 -17.13 -16.15 25.45
N PHE A 487 -16.31 -15.11 25.54
CA PHE A 487 -14.88 -15.13 25.20
C PHE A 487 -14.07 -14.63 26.39
N THR A 488 -12.90 -15.22 26.61
CA THR A 488 -11.95 -14.74 27.61
C THR A 488 -11.08 -13.64 26.99
N LEU A 489 -11.36 -12.38 27.34
CA LEU A 489 -10.54 -11.22 27.00
C LEU A 489 -9.39 -11.08 28.01
N THR A 490 -8.18 -10.77 27.55
CA THR A 490 -7.05 -10.53 28.46
C THR A 490 -6.73 -9.04 28.60
N LEU A 491 -6.79 -8.52 29.83
CA LEU A 491 -6.63 -7.10 30.15
C LEU A 491 -5.26 -6.76 30.74
N GLY A 492 -4.88 -5.49 30.60
CA GLY A 492 -3.51 -5.05 30.82
C GLY A 492 -2.54 -5.93 30.03
N LYS A 493 -2.94 -6.26 28.80
CA LYS A 493 -2.19 -6.94 27.75
C LYS A 493 -2.52 -6.33 26.36
N PRO A 494 -1.57 -6.36 25.40
CA PRO A 494 -1.90 -6.82 24.07
C PRO A 494 -2.24 -8.27 23.89
N VAL A 495 -3.07 -8.37 22.89
CA VAL A 495 -4.12 -9.32 22.65
C VAL A 495 -4.31 -9.11 21.16
N GLN A 496 -3.62 -9.87 20.32
CA GLN A 496 -3.81 -9.63 18.87
C GLN A 496 -5.19 -10.11 18.48
N PHE A 497 -5.91 -9.25 17.76
CA PHE A 497 -7.12 -9.65 17.08
C PHE A 497 -6.71 -9.87 15.64
N GLN A 498 -6.23 -11.08 15.34
CA GLN A 498 -5.96 -11.48 13.96
C GLN A 498 -7.30 -11.69 13.27
N LEU A 499 -7.59 -10.78 12.35
CA LEU A 499 -8.82 -10.79 11.58
C LEU A 499 -8.61 -11.50 10.24
N PHE A 500 -9.66 -12.11 9.73
CA PHE A 500 -9.69 -12.73 8.41
C PHE A 500 -10.94 -12.25 7.66
N SER A 501 -10.90 -12.30 6.34
CA SER A 501 -12.08 -12.11 5.50
C SER A 501 -12.07 -13.06 4.32
N THR A 502 -13.26 -13.33 3.77
CA THR A 502 -13.39 -14.10 2.53
C THR A 502 -14.56 -13.62 1.68
N THR A 503 -14.39 -13.70 0.36
CA THR A 503 -15.41 -13.50 -0.65
C THR A 503 -15.98 -14.83 -1.19
N ALA A 504 -15.45 -15.98 -0.77
CA ALA A 504 -15.97 -17.29 -1.16
C ALA A 504 -17.43 -17.46 -0.70
N ASP A 505 -18.21 -18.27 -1.44
CA ASP A 505 -19.64 -18.45 -1.15
C ASP A 505 -19.88 -19.43 0.01
N ARG A 506 -19.72 -18.89 1.22
CA ARG A 506 -19.87 -19.60 2.49
C ARG A 506 -21.16 -19.19 3.20
N LEU A 507 -21.80 -20.15 3.85
CA LEU A 507 -23.05 -19.96 4.61
C LEU A 507 -22.81 -19.94 6.13
N ASP A 508 -21.62 -19.51 6.55
CA ASP A 508 -21.25 -19.35 7.96
C ASP A 508 -22.09 -18.22 8.59
N LYS A 509 -22.64 -18.45 9.78
CA LYS A 509 -23.43 -17.46 10.54
C LYS A 509 -22.57 -16.72 11.55
N ALA A 510 -23.06 -15.55 11.99
CA ALA A 510 -22.55 -14.88 13.18
C ALA A 510 -22.39 -15.87 14.35
N GLY A 511 -21.19 -15.95 14.93
CA GLY A 511 -20.89 -16.87 16.03
C GLY A 511 -20.51 -18.30 15.63
N ASP A 512 -20.55 -18.69 14.35
CA ASP A 512 -20.03 -19.98 13.89
C ASP A 512 -18.50 -20.04 14.01
N VAL A 513 -17.97 -21.22 14.34
CA VAL A 513 -16.54 -21.45 14.61
C VAL A 513 -15.96 -22.34 13.51
N ILE A 514 -15.10 -21.76 12.68
CA ILE A 514 -14.46 -22.43 11.55
C ILE A 514 -12.98 -22.72 11.84
N ALA A 515 -12.36 -23.58 11.02
CA ALA A 515 -10.94 -23.86 11.08
C ALA A 515 -10.13 -22.84 10.24
N LEU A 516 -8.86 -22.64 10.60
CA LEU A 516 -7.95 -21.66 9.96
C LEU A 516 -7.05 -22.25 8.85
N ASP A 517 -7.20 -23.54 8.52
CA ASP A 517 -6.51 -24.23 7.43
C ASP A 517 -7.23 -24.11 6.06
N ASP A 518 -8.27 -23.28 5.99
CA ASP A 518 -9.04 -23.01 4.78
C ASP A 518 -8.38 -21.92 3.92
N GLU A 519 -7.86 -22.32 2.74
CA GLU A 519 -7.18 -21.42 1.79
C GLU A 519 -8.04 -20.24 1.28
N SER A 520 -9.37 -20.27 1.49
CA SER A 520 -10.26 -19.16 1.14
C SER A 520 -10.23 -17.99 2.13
N LEU A 521 -9.61 -18.15 3.31
CA LEU A 521 -9.51 -17.11 4.34
C LEU A 521 -8.28 -16.21 4.12
N LYS A 522 -8.52 -14.96 3.73
CA LYS A 522 -7.44 -13.96 3.62
C LYS A 522 -7.25 -13.24 4.95
N ALA A 523 -6.05 -13.37 5.52
CA ALA A 523 -5.64 -12.62 6.72
C ALA A 523 -5.67 -11.11 6.44
N LEU A 524 -6.32 -10.36 7.32
CA LEU A 524 -6.29 -8.90 7.35
C LEU A 524 -5.14 -8.42 8.27
N PRO A 525 -4.72 -7.15 8.19
CA PRO A 525 -3.79 -6.57 9.16
C PRO A 525 -4.33 -6.75 10.60
N PRO A 526 -3.59 -7.41 11.51
CA PRO A 526 -4.06 -7.65 12.88
C PRO A 526 -4.18 -6.34 13.68
N ILE A 527 -5.20 -6.27 14.54
CA ILE A 527 -5.30 -5.20 15.53
C ILE A 527 -4.39 -5.55 16.71
N HIS A 528 -3.37 -4.72 16.94
CA HIS A 528 -2.51 -4.76 18.12
C HIS A 528 -2.89 -3.62 19.06
N THR A 529 -3.45 -3.90 20.23
CA THR A 529 -3.89 -2.83 21.15
C THR A 529 -3.78 -3.23 22.61
N ILE A 530 -3.65 -2.23 23.49
CA ILE A 530 -3.41 -2.37 24.92
C ILE A 530 -4.72 -2.13 25.68
N LEU A 531 -5.37 -3.19 26.15
CA LEU A 531 -6.67 -3.05 26.78
C LEU A 531 -6.56 -2.69 28.27
N SER A 532 -7.29 -1.64 28.66
CA SER A 532 -7.28 -1.06 30.00
C SER A 532 -7.87 -2.01 31.04
N GLY A 533 -7.10 -2.29 32.10
CA GLY A 533 -7.51 -3.14 33.22
C GLY A 533 -6.33 -3.54 34.10
N GLN A 534 -6.58 -4.41 35.09
CA GLN A 534 -5.53 -4.92 35.96
C GLN A 534 -4.59 -5.85 35.16
N LYS A 535 -3.28 -5.64 35.29
CA LYS A 535 -2.26 -6.30 34.46
C LYS A 535 -2.33 -7.84 34.52
N GLY A 536 -2.72 -8.46 33.41
CA GLY A 536 -2.83 -9.91 33.28
C GLY A 536 -4.12 -10.52 33.84
N ALA A 537 -5.10 -9.69 34.24
CA ALA A 537 -6.44 -10.18 34.54
C ALA A 537 -7.15 -10.63 33.26
N THR A 538 -8.03 -11.63 33.39
CA THR A 538 -8.94 -12.04 32.31
C THR A 538 -10.37 -11.67 32.67
N VAL A 539 -11.15 -11.26 31.67
CA VAL A 539 -12.56 -10.89 31.80
C VAL A 539 -13.37 -11.65 30.76
N GLN A 540 -14.52 -12.18 31.17
CA GLN A 540 -15.46 -12.81 30.25
C GLN A 540 -16.25 -11.71 29.53
N VAL A 541 -16.17 -11.70 28.20
CA VAL A 541 -16.84 -10.73 27.33
C VAL A 541 -17.71 -11.44 26.29
N HIS A 542 -18.71 -10.74 25.76
CA HIS A 542 -19.22 -11.03 24.42
C HIS A 542 -18.62 -10.05 23.41
N LEU A 543 -18.75 -10.36 22.12
CA LEU A 543 -18.33 -9.47 21.04
C LEU A 543 -19.53 -8.74 20.46
N VAL A 544 -19.39 -7.43 20.29
CA VAL A 544 -20.33 -6.56 19.57
C VAL A 544 -19.61 -6.05 18.33
N CYS A 545 -20.13 -6.41 17.16
CA CYS A 545 -19.54 -6.05 15.87
C CYS A 545 -20.58 -5.47 14.91
N THR A 546 -20.16 -4.49 14.12
CA THR A 546 -21.02 -3.74 13.21
C THR A 546 -20.24 -3.47 11.93
N LEU A 547 -20.80 -3.85 10.77
CA LEU A 547 -20.31 -3.31 9.50
C LEU A 547 -20.92 -1.91 9.33
N THR A 548 -20.10 -0.87 9.45
CA THR A 548 -20.58 0.52 9.46
C THR A 548 -21.11 0.97 8.09
N GLU A 549 -21.89 2.05 8.04
CA GLU A 549 -22.37 2.68 6.79
C GLU A 549 -21.25 3.26 5.90
N VAL A 550 -20.02 3.37 6.43
CA VAL A 550 -18.80 3.65 5.64
C VAL A 550 -18.09 2.38 5.17
N GLY A 551 -18.72 1.20 5.31
CA GLY A 551 -18.22 -0.07 4.81
C GLY A 551 -16.93 -0.54 5.47
N THR A 552 -16.74 -0.24 6.77
CA THR A 552 -15.62 -0.72 7.60
C THR A 552 -16.10 -1.47 8.83
N LEU A 553 -15.33 -2.47 9.27
CA LEU A 553 -15.63 -3.27 10.45
C LEU A 553 -15.33 -2.49 11.75
N ALA A 554 -16.37 -2.23 12.55
CA ALA A 554 -16.24 -1.81 13.93
C ALA A 554 -16.41 -3.02 14.85
N LEU A 555 -15.44 -3.26 15.75
CA LEU A 555 -15.47 -4.36 16.72
C LEU A 555 -15.37 -3.81 18.14
N SER A 556 -16.02 -4.48 19.10
CA SER A 556 -15.95 -4.17 20.52
C SER A 556 -16.06 -5.44 21.35
N CYS A 557 -15.33 -5.47 22.46
CA CYS A 557 -15.54 -6.44 23.54
C CYS A 557 -16.37 -5.80 24.65
N VAL A 558 -17.34 -6.50 25.21
CA VAL A 558 -18.28 -5.95 26.21
C VAL A 558 -18.45 -6.90 27.40
N ALA A 559 -18.41 -6.36 28.62
CA ALA A 559 -18.70 -7.06 29.88
C ALA A 559 -19.45 -6.13 30.85
N GLY A 560 -20.77 -6.31 30.96
CA GLY A 560 -21.64 -5.38 31.68
C GLY A 560 -21.49 -3.96 31.11
N ASP A 561 -21.32 -2.96 31.99
CA ASP A 561 -21.11 -1.56 31.60
C ASP A 561 -19.74 -1.28 30.95
N GLN A 562 -18.81 -2.25 30.91
CA GLN A 562 -17.46 -2.05 30.37
C GLN A 562 -17.40 -2.45 28.89
N ARG A 563 -16.93 -1.52 28.04
CA ARG A 563 -16.75 -1.71 26.59
C ARG A 563 -15.37 -1.28 26.14
N TRP A 564 -14.64 -2.19 25.50
CA TRP A 564 -13.37 -1.91 24.83
C TRP A 564 -13.59 -1.92 23.32
N ARG A 565 -13.35 -0.79 22.66
CA ARG A 565 -13.43 -0.69 21.19
C ARG A 565 -12.10 -1.13 20.58
N LEU A 566 -12.18 -1.86 19.47
CA LEU A 566 -11.05 -2.30 18.68
C LEU A 566 -11.09 -1.57 17.34
N GLU A 567 -10.04 -0.81 17.03
CA GLU A 567 -9.92 0.00 15.81
C GLU A 567 -8.64 -0.42 15.06
N PHE A 568 -8.67 -0.33 13.73
CA PHE A 568 -7.47 -0.51 12.92
C PHE A 568 -6.55 0.72 13.06
N GLU A 569 -5.48 0.59 13.86
CA GLU A 569 -4.46 1.63 13.97
C GLU A 569 -3.70 1.80 12.63
N LEU A 570 -4.16 2.76 11.81
CA LEU A 570 -3.30 3.39 10.81
C LEU A 570 -2.07 3.95 11.55
N ARG A 571 -0.87 3.51 11.15
CA ARG A 571 0.39 3.66 11.90
C ARG A 571 0.54 5.02 12.61
N GLY A 572 0.51 4.98 13.94
CA GLY A 572 1.05 6.03 14.81
C GLY A 572 0.04 6.94 15.51
N ALA A 573 -0.70 6.43 16.52
CA ALA A 573 -1.32 7.29 17.54
C ALA A 573 -1.55 6.62 18.92
N ALA A 574 -0.63 6.91 19.86
CA ALA A 574 -0.88 7.09 21.31
C ALA A 574 -1.12 5.89 22.29
N LYS A 575 -0.13 5.71 23.18
CA LYS A 575 -0.24 5.49 24.65
C LYS A 575 -0.56 4.09 25.23
N SER A 576 0.52 3.32 25.40
CA SER A 576 1.05 2.88 26.72
C SER A 576 0.22 2.03 27.70
N GLN A 577 0.63 0.77 27.86
CA GLN A 577 0.97 0.09 29.14
C GLN A 577 1.74 -1.24 28.88
N ALA A 578 2.38 -1.85 29.89
CA ALA A 578 3.55 -2.77 29.73
C ALA A 578 3.28 -4.25 30.09
N ILE A 579 3.60 -5.20 29.20
CA ILE A 579 2.76 -6.40 28.95
C ILE A 579 3.59 -7.68 28.69
N THR A 580 3.01 -8.87 28.94
CA THR A 580 3.63 -10.22 28.89
C THR A 580 2.83 -11.20 28.00
N VAL A 581 3.49 -11.94 27.10
CA VAL A 581 2.88 -12.99 26.25
C VAL A 581 2.85 -14.35 26.95
N THR A 582 1.94 -15.23 26.51
CA THR A 582 1.81 -16.61 26.99
C THR A 582 1.82 -17.59 25.81
N GLU A 583 3.03 -17.95 25.39
CA GLU A 583 3.31 -19.11 24.53
C GLU A 583 4.02 -20.20 25.34
N SER A 584 4.24 -21.38 24.76
CA SER A 584 4.95 -22.48 25.42
C SER A 584 6.46 -22.20 25.49
N MET A 585 6.85 -21.39 26.48
CA MET A 585 8.26 -21.10 26.77
C MET A 585 9.04 -22.41 27.04
N PRO A 586 10.35 -22.48 26.71
CA PRO A 586 11.19 -23.61 27.08
C PRO A 586 11.03 -23.93 28.57
N ALA A 587 10.99 -25.22 28.95
CA ALA A 587 10.66 -25.66 30.31
C ALA A 587 11.55 -25.03 31.42
N ARG A 588 12.73 -24.53 31.05
CA ARG A 588 13.73 -23.88 31.92
C ARG A 588 13.78 -22.35 31.77
N PHE A 589 12.82 -21.73 31.09
CA PHE A 589 12.79 -20.28 30.85
C PHE A 589 12.68 -19.44 32.15
N SER A 590 12.07 -20.00 33.19
CA SER A 590 12.08 -19.45 34.54
C SER A 590 13.50 -19.34 35.12
N GLU A 591 14.36 -20.36 34.92
CA GLU A 591 15.78 -20.29 35.30
C GLU A 591 16.52 -19.19 34.52
N ALA A 592 16.23 -19.05 33.22
CA ALA A 592 16.84 -18.01 32.38
C ALA A 592 16.46 -16.60 32.86
N THR A 593 15.19 -16.41 33.22
CA THR A 593 14.68 -15.16 33.82
C THR A 593 15.37 -14.87 35.15
N LEU A 594 15.49 -15.87 36.03
CA LEU A 594 16.16 -15.74 37.32
C LEU A 594 17.66 -15.43 37.20
N GLU A 595 18.37 -15.94 36.19
CA GLU A 595 19.77 -15.57 35.95
C GLU A 595 19.92 -14.12 35.42
N VAL A 596 18.99 -13.63 34.60
CA VAL A 596 18.95 -12.21 34.21
C VAL A 596 18.67 -11.33 35.44
N GLU A 597 17.72 -11.72 36.28
CA GLU A 597 17.42 -11.03 37.54
C GLU A 597 18.57 -11.12 38.56
N ARG A 598 19.36 -12.20 38.56
CA ARG A 598 20.56 -12.30 39.41
C ARG A 598 21.59 -11.24 39.03
N VAL A 599 21.84 -11.05 37.74
CA VAL A 599 22.85 -10.08 37.24
C VAL A 599 22.34 -8.64 37.23
N PHE A 600 21.07 -8.40 36.86
CA PHE A 600 20.52 -7.05 36.63
C PHE A 600 19.38 -6.65 37.59
N GLY A 601 19.00 -7.49 38.55
CA GLY A 601 17.92 -7.22 39.49
C GLY A 601 18.26 -6.22 40.60
N THR A 602 17.25 -5.91 41.42
CA THR A 602 17.31 -4.88 42.48
C THR A 602 18.01 -5.36 43.75
N ARG A 603 17.82 -6.62 44.15
CA ARG A 603 18.46 -7.22 45.34
C ARG A 603 19.93 -7.57 45.05
N PRO A 604 20.88 -7.24 45.93
CA PRO A 604 22.28 -7.60 45.74
C PRO A 604 22.51 -9.08 46.11
N LEU A 605 22.34 -9.96 45.14
CA LEU A 605 22.93 -11.30 45.19
C LEU A 605 24.43 -11.22 44.93
N PRO A 606 25.26 -12.15 45.44
CA PRO A 606 26.65 -12.27 45.04
C PRO A 606 26.75 -12.55 43.53
N VAL A 607 27.40 -11.63 42.81
CA VAL A 607 27.64 -11.73 41.36
C VAL A 607 29.10 -11.38 41.12
N GLU A 608 29.89 -12.36 40.69
CA GLU A 608 31.28 -12.12 40.31
C GLU A 608 31.37 -11.54 38.88
N PRO A 609 32.45 -10.79 38.53
CA PRO A 609 32.64 -10.30 37.16
C PRO A 609 32.65 -11.42 36.09
N LYS A 610 33.02 -12.66 36.48
CA LYS A 610 32.92 -13.84 35.62
C LYS A 610 31.48 -14.18 35.26
N ASP A 611 30.52 -13.95 36.15
CA ASP A 611 29.12 -14.33 35.96
C ASP A 611 28.48 -13.41 34.92
N VAL A 612 28.71 -12.11 35.07
CA VAL A 612 28.26 -11.07 34.12
C VAL A 612 28.76 -11.39 32.71
N LYS A 613 30.08 -11.65 32.56
CA LYS A 613 30.71 -12.02 31.28
C LYS A 613 30.18 -13.33 30.69
N ASN A 614 29.77 -14.27 31.54
CA ASN A 614 29.28 -15.58 31.13
C ASN A 614 27.76 -15.66 30.93
N LEU A 615 26.97 -14.65 31.33
CA LEU A 615 25.50 -14.69 31.30
C LEU A 615 24.93 -15.19 29.96
N PHE A 616 25.48 -14.71 28.83
CA PHE A 616 25.06 -15.19 27.50
C PHE A 616 25.23 -16.71 27.31
N ARG A 617 26.33 -17.27 27.80
CA ARG A 617 26.64 -18.71 27.77
C ARG A 617 25.85 -19.49 28.82
N THR A 618 25.50 -18.86 29.95
CA THR A 618 24.59 -19.43 30.95
C THR A 618 23.19 -19.58 30.35
N LEU A 619 22.68 -18.55 29.66
CA LEU A 619 21.40 -18.61 28.95
C LEU A 619 21.39 -19.69 27.86
N GLU A 620 22.48 -19.87 27.10
CA GLU A 620 22.60 -20.98 26.13
C GLU A 620 22.53 -22.37 26.79
N LYS A 621 23.10 -22.54 28.00
CA LYS A 621 23.00 -23.78 28.78
C LYS A 621 21.61 -24.02 29.39
N ILE A 622 20.73 -23.02 29.37
CA ILE A 622 19.37 -23.10 29.92
C ILE A 622 18.34 -23.27 28.80
N LEU A 623 18.45 -22.46 27.74
CA LEU A 623 17.49 -22.34 26.64
C LEU A 623 17.87 -23.12 25.37
N GLY A 624 19.10 -23.63 25.29
CA GLY A 624 19.65 -24.27 24.09
C GLY A 624 20.43 -23.29 23.18
N PRO A 625 20.84 -23.75 21.98
CA PRO A 625 21.64 -22.96 21.04
C PRO A 625 20.98 -21.63 20.66
N ARG A 626 21.79 -20.58 20.46
CA ARG A 626 21.32 -19.19 20.25
C ARG A 626 20.47 -18.98 18.99
N ASP A 627 20.60 -19.88 18.03
CA ASP A 627 19.85 -19.99 16.78
C ASP A 627 18.50 -20.70 16.93
N THR A 628 18.28 -21.48 18.00
CA THR A 628 16.98 -22.09 18.33
C THR A 628 16.12 -21.24 19.27
N TRP A 629 16.54 -20.01 19.60
CA TRP A 629 15.76 -19.09 20.43
C TRP A 629 14.71 -18.40 19.55
N THR A 630 13.45 -18.85 19.65
CA THR A 630 12.30 -18.30 18.92
C THR A 630 12.02 -16.84 19.30
N VAL A 631 11.29 -16.12 18.45
CA VAL A 631 10.97 -14.69 18.68
C VAL A 631 10.26 -14.43 20.02
N PRO A 632 9.31 -15.26 20.50
CA PRO A 632 8.70 -15.15 21.83
C PRO A 632 9.72 -15.23 22.97
N VAL A 633 10.65 -16.19 22.91
CA VAL A 633 11.75 -16.35 23.89
C VAL A 633 12.64 -15.11 23.93
N LEU A 634 12.89 -14.52 22.77
CA LEU A 634 13.64 -13.26 22.67
C LEU A 634 12.87 -12.09 23.28
N ARG A 635 11.56 -11.94 23.00
CA ARG A 635 10.76 -10.81 23.49
C ARG A 635 10.41 -10.89 24.98
N GLU A 636 10.27 -12.08 25.56
CA GLU A 636 10.13 -12.21 27.01
C GLU A 636 11.46 -12.12 27.76
N LEU A 637 12.60 -12.47 27.16
CA LEU A 637 13.92 -12.15 27.74
C LEU A 637 14.15 -10.63 27.85
N TRP A 638 13.55 -9.83 26.97
CA TRP A 638 13.61 -8.37 27.07
C TRP A 638 12.97 -7.84 28.35
N THR A 639 11.89 -8.46 28.86
CA THR A 639 11.15 -8.00 30.04
C THR A 639 12.02 -7.84 31.30
N PRO A 640 12.77 -8.87 31.79
CA PRO A 640 13.66 -8.72 32.94
C PRO A 640 14.92 -7.90 32.63
N LEU A 641 15.43 -7.91 31.39
CA LEU A 641 16.53 -7.04 30.97
C LEU A 641 16.15 -5.56 31.09
N TRP A 642 14.94 -5.20 30.63
CA TRP A 642 14.43 -3.84 30.68
C TRP A 642 14.13 -3.38 32.10
N ALA A 643 13.51 -4.24 32.93
CA ALA A 643 13.34 -3.98 34.35
C ALA A 643 14.70 -3.75 35.06
N GLY A 644 15.75 -4.44 34.62
CA GLY A 644 17.12 -4.30 35.09
C GLY A 644 17.95 -3.19 34.42
N VAL A 645 17.43 -2.44 33.44
CA VAL A 645 18.26 -1.61 32.53
C VAL A 645 19.13 -0.57 33.24
N GLY A 646 18.62 0.04 34.32
CA GLY A 646 19.37 0.99 35.13
C GLY A 646 20.63 0.39 35.78
N LYS A 647 20.68 -0.94 35.97
CA LYS A 647 21.84 -1.65 36.52
C LYS A 647 22.97 -1.86 35.51
N ARG A 648 22.79 -1.49 34.22
CA ARG A 648 23.89 -1.41 33.23
C ARG A 648 25.08 -0.61 33.75
N ARG A 649 24.80 0.44 34.53
CA ARG A 649 25.80 1.36 35.10
C ARG A 649 26.62 0.75 36.27
N ARG A 650 26.43 -0.53 36.63
CA ARG A 650 27.18 -1.22 37.71
C ARG A 650 28.67 -1.43 37.40
N SER A 651 29.02 -1.79 36.16
CA SER A 651 30.41 -1.96 35.71
C SER A 651 30.49 -1.96 34.17
N PRO A 652 31.69 -1.81 33.57
CA PRO A 652 31.88 -1.93 32.12
C PRO A 652 31.27 -3.21 31.53
N ASP A 653 31.41 -4.34 32.23
CA ASP A 653 30.86 -5.63 31.80
C ASP A 653 29.32 -5.68 31.85
N HIS A 654 28.70 -5.10 32.88
CA HIS A 654 27.23 -5.00 32.94
C HIS A 654 26.69 -4.15 31.78
N GLU A 655 27.37 -3.05 31.45
CA GLU A 655 26.96 -2.17 30.36
C GLU A 655 27.10 -2.85 29.00
N LYS A 656 28.23 -3.53 28.77
CA LYS A 656 28.46 -4.32 27.55
C LYS A 656 27.39 -5.40 27.36
N VAL A 657 27.18 -6.23 28.39
CA VAL A 657 26.29 -7.40 28.32
C VAL A 657 24.82 -6.98 28.24
N MET A 658 24.43 -5.86 28.85
CA MET A 658 23.10 -5.27 28.67
C MET A 658 22.83 -4.89 27.21
N PHE A 659 23.74 -4.16 26.54
CA PHE A 659 23.54 -3.82 25.12
C PHE A 659 23.53 -5.05 24.21
N GLN A 660 24.44 -6.01 24.46
CA GLN A 660 24.46 -7.29 23.73
C GLN A 660 23.13 -8.04 23.83
N LEU A 661 22.57 -8.15 25.05
CA LEU A 661 21.34 -8.91 25.32
C LEU A 661 20.10 -8.16 24.84
N LEU A 662 19.94 -6.85 25.11
CA LEU A 662 18.83 -6.05 24.59
C LEU A 662 18.77 -6.13 23.06
N GLY A 663 19.90 -5.91 22.38
CA GLY A 663 19.95 -5.96 20.92
C GLY A 663 19.69 -7.36 20.35
N PHE A 664 20.01 -8.42 21.09
CA PHE A 664 19.68 -9.79 20.69
C PHE A 664 18.20 -10.11 20.92
N SER A 665 17.64 -9.67 22.05
CA SER A 665 16.25 -9.87 22.49
C SER A 665 15.23 -9.20 21.56
N LEU A 666 15.56 -8.05 20.96
CA LEU A 666 14.62 -7.30 20.11
C LEU A 666 14.84 -7.43 18.60
N ARG A 667 15.86 -8.17 18.11
CA ARG A 667 16.11 -8.26 16.65
C ARG A 667 14.88 -8.82 15.88
N PRO A 668 14.52 -8.31 14.68
CA PRO A 668 15.09 -7.17 13.94
C PRO A 668 14.56 -5.77 14.35
N GLY A 669 13.76 -5.69 15.41
CA GLY A 669 13.01 -4.51 15.86
C GLY A 669 11.55 -4.49 15.42
N VAL A 670 11.14 -5.44 14.57
CA VAL A 670 9.79 -5.62 14.04
C VAL A 670 9.47 -7.11 13.93
N GLY A 671 8.21 -7.42 13.65
CA GLY A 671 7.69 -8.76 13.50
C GLY A 671 6.76 -9.09 14.64
N TYR A 672 7.35 -9.45 15.77
CA TYR A 672 6.60 -9.71 16.99
C TYR A 672 5.82 -8.46 17.44
N PRO A 673 4.54 -8.55 17.82
CA PRO A 673 3.81 -7.34 18.16
C PRO A 673 4.20 -6.80 19.54
N LEU A 674 3.88 -5.52 19.77
CA LEU A 674 4.56 -4.62 20.73
C LEU A 674 6.04 -4.33 20.44
N ASP A 675 6.66 -4.82 19.36
CA ASP A 675 8.08 -4.48 19.12
C ASP A 675 8.32 -2.99 18.89
N GLU A 676 7.40 -2.28 18.23
CA GLU A 676 7.46 -0.81 18.16
C GLU A 676 7.57 -0.18 19.55
N TRP A 677 6.70 -0.58 20.50
CA TRP A 677 6.77 -0.12 21.88
C TRP A 677 8.05 -0.57 22.61
N ARG A 678 8.48 -1.84 22.48
CA ARG A 678 9.73 -2.33 23.12
C ARG A 678 10.95 -1.58 22.58
N VAL A 679 10.96 -1.26 21.29
CA VAL A 679 12.01 -0.49 20.63
C VAL A 679 11.96 0.98 21.04
N GLU A 680 10.77 1.61 21.13
CA GLU A 680 10.62 2.96 21.69
C GLU A 680 11.12 3.03 23.14
N GLN A 681 10.71 2.09 24.00
CA GLN A 681 11.20 2.01 25.37
C GLN A 681 12.71 1.88 25.39
N THR A 682 13.26 0.92 24.62
CA THR A 682 14.71 0.73 24.51
C THR A 682 15.42 1.99 24.00
N PHE A 683 14.82 2.74 23.08
CA PHE A 683 15.37 4.00 22.57
C PHE A 683 15.40 5.14 23.59
N THR A 684 14.65 5.07 24.71
CA THR A 684 14.74 6.09 25.76
C THR A 684 16.16 6.24 26.32
N ILE A 685 16.92 5.13 26.45
CA ILE A 685 18.32 5.15 26.90
C ILE A 685 19.33 5.56 25.82
N PHE A 686 18.90 5.83 24.58
CA PHE A 686 19.79 6.39 23.55
C PHE A 686 20.31 7.79 23.95
N LYS A 687 19.46 8.60 24.60
CA LYS A 687 19.80 9.95 25.08
C LYS A 687 20.88 9.97 26.16
N ASP A 688 20.95 8.92 26.99
CA ASP A 688 22.00 8.73 28.00
C ASP A 688 23.36 8.39 27.38
N LEU A 689 23.37 7.83 26.16
CA LEU A 689 24.48 7.05 25.63
C LEU A 689 24.95 5.94 26.62
N LEU A 690 26.20 5.52 26.49
CA LEU A 690 26.87 4.59 27.41
C LEU A 690 27.72 5.34 28.44
N THR A 691 27.85 4.79 29.64
CA THR A 691 28.54 5.43 30.79
C THR A 691 30.06 5.41 30.62
N ASN A 692 30.60 4.30 30.11
CA ASN A 692 32.04 4.04 30.06
C ASN A 692 32.68 4.51 28.73
N HIS A 693 32.63 5.82 28.45
CA HIS A 693 32.98 6.39 27.13
C HIS A 693 34.37 6.01 26.56
N GLY A 694 35.34 5.66 27.42
CA GLY A 694 36.67 5.22 27.00
C GLY A 694 36.72 3.81 26.40
N GLU A 695 35.72 2.97 26.68
CA GLU A 695 35.75 1.53 26.37
C GLU A 695 35.24 1.24 24.95
N GLN A 696 36.16 1.06 23.99
CA GLN A 696 35.83 0.62 22.64
C GLN A 696 34.94 -0.65 22.59
N PRO A 697 35.13 -1.69 23.44
CA PRO A 697 34.28 -2.88 23.42
C PRO A 697 32.81 -2.63 23.80
N ILE A 698 32.49 -1.49 24.43
CA ILE A 698 31.13 -1.11 24.82
C ILE A 698 30.48 -0.26 23.72
N TRP A 699 31.24 0.62 23.07
CA TRP A 699 30.80 1.30 21.84
C TRP A 699 30.39 0.33 20.74
N ILE A 700 31.16 -0.75 20.54
CA ILE A 700 30.85 -1.80 19.57
C ILE A 700 29.45 -2.38 19.83
N GLU A 701 29.14 -2.76 21.07
CA GLU A 701 27.87 -3.40 21.41
C GLU A 701 26.70 -2.41 21.45
N PHE A 702 26.95 -1.14 21.79
CA PHE A 702 25.98 -0.05 21.66
C PHE A 702 25.56 0.14 20.19
N TRP A 703 26.50 0.13 19.25
CA TRP A 703 26.16 0.20 17.81
C TRP A 703 25.50 -1.08 17.30
N VAL A 704 25.92 -2.25 17.76
CA VAL A 704 25.28 -3.53 17.42
C VAL A 704 23.84 -3.61 17.92
N LEU A 705 23.52 -3.03 19.10
CA LEU A 705 22.14 -2.88 19.59
C LEU A 705 21.28 -2.12 18.58
N TRP A 706 21.65 -0.87 18.26
CA TRP A 706 20.82 -0.03 17.37
C TRP A 706 20.74 -0.61 15.95
N ARG A 707 21.84 -1.17 15.44
CA ARG A 707 21.87 -1.90 14.15
C ARG A 707 20.92 -3.11 14.13
N ARG A 708 20.81 -3.86 15.24
CA ARG A 708 19.95 -5.05 15.32
C ARG A 708 18.46 -4.73 15.44
N ILE A 709 18.10 -3.56 15.98
CA ILE A 709 16.69 -3.15 16.16
C ILE A 709 16.23 -2.08 15.18
N ALA A 710 17.06 -1.75 14.19
CA ALA A 710 16.84 -0.64 13.26
C ALA A 710 15.52 -0.74 12.48
N GLY A 711 14.96 -1.94 12.28
CA GLY A 711 13.65 -2.11 11.65
C GLY A 711 12.49 -1.51 12.45
N GLY A 712 12.59 -1.49 13.79
CA GLY A 712 11.58 -0.94 14.68
C GLY A 712 11.78 0.52 15.06
N LEU A 713 12.92 1.11 14.70
CA LEU A 713 13.18 2.52 14.98
C LEU A 713 12.41 3.36 13.98
N ASN A 714 11.46 4.16 14.46
CA ASN A 714 10.74 5.15 13.65
C ASN A 714 11.70 6.21 13.06
N GLU A 715 11.23 6.99 12.09
CA GLU A 715 12.06 7.95 11.36
C GLU A 715 12.77 8.95 12.28
N ALA A 716 12.10 9.45 13.32
CA ALA A 716 12.70 10.38 14.28
C ALA A 716 13.84 9.73 15.09
N ALA A 717 13.70 8.45 15.47
CA ALA A 717 14.73 7.70 16.16
C ALA A 717 15.94 7.38 15.26
N GLN A 718 15.71 6.97 14.01
CA GLN A 718 16.78 6.75 13.04
C GLN A 718 17.53 8.05 12.71
N LEU A 719 16.81 9.16 12.51
CA LEU A 719 17.39 10.47 12.26
C LEU A 719 18.23 10.99 13.45
N ALA A 720 17.83 10.67 14.69
CA ALA A 720 18.61 10.99 15.87
C ALA A 720 19.92 10.18 15.96
N ILE A 721 19.93 8.90 15.55
CA ILE A 721 21.15 8.11 15.41
C ILE A 721 22.04 8.67 14.31
N TRP A 722 21.47 8.99 13.15
CA TRP A 722 22.22 9.58 12.03
C TRP A 722 22.91 10.89 12.43
N LYS A 723 22.19 11.82 13.07
CA LYS A 723 22.74 13.10 13.56
C LYS A 723 23.87 12.93 14.59
N LEU A 724 23.88 11.84 15.36
CA LEU A 724 24.99 11.49 16.23
C LEU A 724 26.20 10.91 15.46
N LEU A 725 25.97 10.10 14.42
CA LEU A 725 27.01 9.42 13.67
C LEU A 725 27.69 10.30 12.61
N GLN A 726 26.90 11.08 11.86
CA GLN A 726 27.31 11.86 10.68
C GLN A 726 28.60 12.68 10.91
N PRO A 727 28.75 13.51 11.99
CA PRO A 727 29.91 14.39 12.13
C PRO A 727 31.23 13.64 12.38
N HIS A 728 31.15 12.43 12.94
CA HIS A 728 32.30 11.55 13.16
C HIS A 728 32.59 10.68 11.93
N LEU A 729 31.57 10.18 11.23
CA LEU A 729 31.75 9.42 9.99
C LEU A 729 32.38 10.28 8.89
N GLN A 730 31.90 11.52 8.70
CA GLN A 730 32.44 12.52 7.78
C GLN A 730 33.95 12.81 7.97
N ARG A 731 34.47 12.59 9.19
CA ARG A 731 35.89 12.79 9.54
C ARG A 731 36.74 11.52 9.59
N LYS A 732 36.13 10.33 9.68
CA LYS A 732 36.83 9.05 9.93
C LYS A 732 36.69 8.03 8.80
N VAL A 733 35.63 8.11 7.98
CA VAL A 733 35.37 7.20 6.86
C VAL A 733 36.15 7.58 5.60
N PRO A 734 36.05 8.82 5.07
CA PRO A 734 36.60 9.11 3.74
C PRO A 734 38.13 9.14 3.74
N VAL A 735 38.71 8.94 2.55
CA VAL A 735 40.15 9.00 2.29
C VAL A 735 40.39 10.01 1.16
N GLY A 736 41.44 10.83 1.29
CA GLY A 736 41.76 11.89 0.33
C GLY A 736 40.86 13.14 0.41
N LEU A 737 39.66 13.05 0.98
CA LEU A 737 38.79 14.22 1.23
C LEU A 737 39.28 15.04 2.43
N GLN A 738 39.20 16.36 2.32
CA GLN A 738 39.62 17.28 3.38
C GLN A 738 38.59 17.30 4.52
N PRO A 739 38.97 17.03 5.78
CA PRO A 739 38.02 16.94 6.88
C PRO A 739 37.46 18.33 7.28
N PRO A 740 36.19 18.43 7.71
CA PRO A 740 35.61 19.70 8.13
C PRO A 740 36.38 20.35 9.29
N ALA A 741 36.62 21.65 9.16
CA ALA A 741 37.38 22.44 10.11
C ALA A 741 36.83 22.38 11.55
N GLY A 742 37.73 22.54 12.53
CA GLY A 742 37.41 22.50 13.96
C GLY A 742 37.31 21.09 14.55
N LYS A 743 37.70 20.97 15.83
CA LYS A 743 37.57 19.75 16.61
C LYS A 743 36.11 19.56 17.04
N LEU A 744 35.62 18.31 17.00
CA LEU A 744 34.34 17.95 17.61
C LEU A 744 34.44 18.13 19.13
N LYS A 745 33.40 18.72 19.72
CA LYS A 745 33.23 18.88 21.17
C LYS A 745 32.39 17.72 21.73
N GLY A 746 32.54 17.43 23.02
CA GLY A 746 31.80 16.36 23.70
C GLY A 746 32.37 14.96 23.43
N ILE A 747 31.56 13.96 23.77
CA ILE A 747 31.90 12.53 23.72
C ILE A 747 32.34 12.13 22.31
N GLN A 748 33.39 11.30 22.21
CA GLN A 748 33.94 10.83 20.93
C GLN A 748 33.68 9.32 20.78
N PRO A 749 32.71 8.90 19.95
CA PRO A 749 32.41 7.49 19.77
C PRO A 749 33.51 6.72 19.06
N GLN A 750 33.59 5.44 19.42
CA GLN A 750 34.57 4.46 18.94
C GLN A 750 33.89 3.33 18.18
N GLY A 751 34.68 2.37 17.66
CA GLY A 751 34.15 1.24 16.89
C GLY A 751 33.68 1.62 15.49
N LEU A 752 34.54 2.29 14.70
CA LEU A 752 34.20 2.88 13.39
C LEU A 752 33.48 1.92 12.43
N GLU A 753 33.86 0.64 12.42
CA GLU A 753 33.22 -0.38 11.58
C GLU A 753 31.75 -0.62 11.96
N GLU A 754 31.43 -0.62 13.25
CA GLU A 754 30.05 -0.77 13.71
C GLU A 754 29.27 0.54 13.64
N MET A 755 29.94 1.70 13.76
CA MET A 755 29.34 3.00 13.43
C MET A 755 28.82 3.03 11.98
N VAL A 756 29.63 2.60 11.00
CA VAL A 756 29.19 2.56 9.60
C VAL A 756 28.17 1.46 9.33
N ARG A 757 28.27 0.27 9.95
CA ARG A 757 27.25 -0.78 9.81
C ARG A 757 25.90 -0.37 10.42
N CYS A 758 25.91 0.39 11.53
CA CYS A 758 24.71 0.96 12.13
C CYS A 758 24.10 2.01 11.21
N ALA A 759 24.87 3.00 10.73
CA ALA A 759 24.37 4.03 9.81
C ALA A 759 23.82 3.44 8.50
N ALA A 760 24.51 2.44 7.94
CA ALA A 760 24.06 1.72 6.74
C ALA A 760 22.80 0.86 6.94
N SER A 761 22.31 0.72 8.17
CA SER A 761 21.04 0.05 8.49
C SER A 761 19.89 1.05 8.74
N LEU A 762 20.13 2.35 8.67
CA LEU A 762 19.09 3.37 8.87
C LEU A 762 18.27 3.58 7.59
N GLU A 763 17.38 2.63 7.27
CA GLU A 763 16.63 2.64 6.01
C GLU A 763 15.58 3.77 5.90
N LEU A 764 15.20 4.45 6.98
CA LEU A 764 14.23 5.55 6.95
C LEU A 764 14.84 6.94 6.72
N ILE A 765 16.16 7.13 6.88
CA ILE A 765 16.75 8.46 6.61
C ILE A 765 16.62 8.86 5.13
N VAL A 766 16.66 10.16 4.84
CA VAL A 766 16.42 10.67 3.49
C VAL A 766 17.52 10.21 2.51
N PRO A 767 17.20 10.04 1.21
CA PRO A 767 18.18 9.56 0.23
C PRO A 767 19.49 10.35 0.21
N GLN A 768 19.45 11.66 0.44
CA GLN A 768 20.62 12.55 0.43
C GLN A 768 21.65 12.17 1.50
N ASP A 769 21.22 11.83 2.72
CA ASP A 769 22.10 11.37 3.81
C ASP A 769 22.80 10.06 3.43
N LYS A 770 22.08 9.15 2.77
CA LYS A 770 22.62 7.87 2.28
C LYS A 770 23.63 8.08 1.15
N VAL A 771 23.37 9.04 0.26
CA VAL A 771 24.30 9.44 -0.81
C VAL A 771 25.58 10.05 -0.22
N GLU A 772 25.48 10.89 0.81
CA GLU A 772 26.65 11.47 1.50
C GLU A 772 27.53 10.36 2.11
N LEU A 773 26.93 9.45 2.90
CA LEU A 773 27.64 8.34 3.51
C LEU A 773 28.27 7.39 2.49
N GLY A 774 27.52 7.03 1.44
CA GLY A 774 28.03 6.18 0.37
C GLY A 774 29.20 6.81 -0.38
N THR A 775 29.19 8.13 -0.58
CA THR A 775 30.31 8.89 -1.19
C THR A 775 31.58 8.78 -0.34
N TRP A 776 31.49 8.87 0.99
CA TRP A 776 32.65 8.64 1.86
C TRP A 776 33.15 7.20 1.78
N ILE A 777 32.23 6.22 1.77
CA ILE A 777 32.55 4.79 1.67
C ILE A 777 33.28 4.47 0.34
N ILE A 778 32.83 5.06 -0.78
CA ILE A 778 33.48 4.94 -2.09
C ILE A 778 34.94 5.42 -2.02
N SER A 779 35.19 6.63 -1.51
CA SER A 779 36.56 7.18 -1.42
C SER A 779 37.52 6.28 -0.61
N ARG A 780 36.99 5.51 0.35
CA ARG A 780 37.75 4.56 1.16
C ARG A 780 37.99 3.21 0.47
N LEU A 781 37.03 2.76 -0.33
CA LEU A 781 37.08 1.53 -1.13
C LEU A 781 38.10 1.64 -2.28
N GLU A 782 38.24 2.81 -2.89
CA GLU A 782 39.19 3.02 -4.00
C GLU A 782 40.66 3.03 -3.53
N SER A 783 40.92 3.19 -2.23
CA SER A 783 42.24 3.03 -1.64
C SER A 783 42.45 1.58 -1.14
N ALA A 784 43.31 0.83 -1.84
CA ALA A 784 43.59 -0.58 -1.55
C ALA A 784 44.09 -0.85 -0.11
N GLN A 785 44.72 0.14 0.55
CA GLN A 785 45.17 0.02 1.94
C GLN A 785 44.02 0.16 2.96
N THR A 786 42.86 0.69 2.56
CA THR A 786 41.72 1.01 3.44
C THR A 786 40.42 0.32 3.06
N ALA A 787 40.39 -0.40 1.93
CA ALA A 787 39.23 -1.09 1.39
C ALA A 787 38.81 -2.35 2.20
N GLY A 788 39.66 -2.86 3.09
CA GLY A 788 39.33 -3.95 4.00
C GLY A 788 38.41 -3.51 5.14
N GLY A 789 37.37 -4.30 5.44
CA GLY A 789 36.37 -4.02 6.47
C GLY A 789 34.93 -4.03 5.91
N PRO A 790 33.96 -3.40 6.60
CA PRO A 790 32.53 -3.52 6.31
C PRO A 790 32.05 -2.70 5.09
N TRP A 791 32.96 -2.03 4.39
CA TRP A 791 32.66 -0.89 3.50
C TRP A 791 31.76 -1.28 2.32
N ALA A 792 32.08 -2.36 1.62
CA ALA A 792 31.24 -2.84 0.53
C ALA A 792 29.87 -3.31 1.03
N TRP A 793 29.80 -4.06 2.14
CA TRP A 793 28.53 -4.47 2.75
C TRP A 793 27.65 -3.27 3.12
N ALA A 794 28.24 -2.22 3.70
CA ALA A 794 27.55 -0.99 4.07
C ALA A 794 27.03 -0.24 2.83
N LEU A 795 27.84 -0.12 1.77
CA LEU A 795 27.44 0.44 0.48
C LEU A 795 26.25 -0.34 -0.13
N GLY A 796 26.29 -1.67 -0.04
CA GLY A 796 25.21 -2.56 -0.48
C GLY A 796 23.90 -2.35 0.28
N ARG A 797 23.96 -2.16 1.60
CA ARG A 797 22.77 -1.88 2.43
C ARG A 797 22.19 -0.49 2.18
N LEU A 798 23.03 0.54 2.06
CA LEU A 798 22.61 1.90 1.70
C LEU A 798 22.00 1.98 0.29
N GLY A 799 22.57 1.20 -0.64
CA GLY A 799 22.20 1.19 -2.05
C GLY A 799 21.06 0.25 -2.43
N ALA A 800 20.55 -0.57 -1.51
CA ALA A 800 19.58 -1.64 -1.79
C ALA A 800 18.35 -1.14 -2.56
N ARG A 801 18.04 -1.78 -3.70
CA ARG A 801 16.89 -1.41 -4.56
C ARG A 801 15.52 -1.77 -3.96
N LEU A 802 15.52 -2.82 -3.15
CA LEU A 802 14.42 -3.17 -2.24
C LEU A 802 14.99 -3.14 -0.80
N PRO A 803 14.56 -2.18 0.05
CA PRO A 803 14.91 -2.17 1.47
C PRO A 803 14.27 -3.37 2.21
N VAL A 804 14.65 -3.58 3.48
CA VAL A 804 14.12 -4.66 4.33
C VAL A 804 12.91 -4.20 5.16
N TYR A 805 12.83 -2.90 5.47
CA TYR A 805 11.74 -2.27 6.22
C TYR A 805 11.49 -0.81 5.83
N GLY A 806 12.45 -0.15 5.18
CA GLY A 806 12.25 1.18 4.60
C GLY A 806 11.29 1.16 3.41
N ALA A 807 10.42 2.17 3.32
CA ALA A 807 9.54 2.35 2.17
C ALA A 807 10.34 2.56 0.86
N ALA A 808 9.82 2.08 -0.28
CA ALA A 808 10.56 2.06 -1.55
C ALA A 808 11.06 3.45 -2.03
N HIS A 809 10.41 4.54 -1.62
CA HIS A 809 10.81 5.92 -1.94
C HIS A 809 12.06 6.42 -1.19
N ARG A 810 12.57 5.67 -0.20
CA ARG A 810 13.76 6.03 0.60
C ARG A 810 15.08 5.51 0.02
N VAL A 811 15.08 4.83 -1.14
CA VAL A 811 16.32 4.35 -1.78
C VAL A 811 17.13 5.51 -2.39
N VAL A 812 18.44 5.33 -2.57
CA VAL A 812 19.25 6.30 -3.33
C VAL A 812 18.92 6.24 -4.84
N PRO A 813 19.11 7.34 -5.61
CA PRO A 813 18.85 7.37 -7.05
C PRO A 813 19.54 6.25 -7.83
N ALA A 814 18.93 5.81 -8.94
CA ALA A 814 19.46 4.72 -9.76
C ALA A 814 20.84 5.05 -10.34
N GLU A 815 21.07 6.31 -10.72
CA GLU A 815 22.35 6.83 -11.23
C GLU A 815 23.45 6.78 -10.17
N THR A 816 23.10 7.05 -8.90
CA THR A 816 24.05 6.93 -7.79
C THR A 816 24.38 5.46 -7.51
N ALA A 817 23.37 4.58 -7.51
CA ALA A 817 23.59 3.15 -7.35
C ALA A 817 24.41 2.54 -8.51
N ALA A 818 24.21 3.02 -9.75
CA ALA A 818 25.01 2.67 -10.91
C ALA A 818 26.47 3.09 -10.74
N ALA A 819 26.72 4.36 -10.37
CA ALA A 819 28.07 4.86 -10.12
C ALA A 819 28.80 4.08 -9.01
N TRP A 820 28.09 3.67 -7.95
CA TRP A 820 28.65 2.83 -6.89
C TRP A 820 28.94 1.40 -7.36
N ALA A 821 28.07 0.83 -8.20
CA ALA A 821 28.29 -0.49 -8.79
C ALA A 821 29.50 -0.51 -9.74
N GLU A 822 29.71 0.56 -10.53
CA GLU A 822 30.90 0.72 -11.38
C GLU A 822 32.20 0.69 -10.57
N VAL A 823 32.28 1.40 -9.44
CA VAL A 823 33.46 1.34 -8.55
C VAL A 823 33.72 -0.08 -8.05
N LEU A 824 32.66 -0.79 -7.63
CA LEU A 824 32.79 -2.19 -7.17
C LEU A 824 33.24 -3.14 -8.29
N LEU A 825 32.79 -2.93 -9.53
CA LEU A 825 33.25 -3.69 -10.69
C LEU A 825 34.74 -3.43 -10.99
N ARG A 826 35.20 -2.17 -10.91
CA ARG A 826 36.63 -1.81 -11.10
C ARG A 826 37.56 -2.46 -10.08
N LEU A 827 37.09 -2.70 -8.85
CA LEU A 827 37.90 -3.25 -7.75
C LEU A 827 38.08 -4.79 -7.80
N ASP A 828 37.49 -5.48 -8.77
CA ASP A 828 37.38 -6.95 -8.82
C ASP A 828 36.58 -7.54 -7.63
N PRO A 829 35.26 -7.74 -7.77
CA PRO A 829 34.38 -8.24 -6.71
C PRO A 829 34.75 -9.59 -6.09
N ARG A 830 35.72 -10.33 -6.66
CA ARG A 830 36.25 -11.58 -6.09
C ARG A 830 37.30 -11.35 -5.01
N LYS A 831 37.92 -10.16 -4.96
CA LYS A 831 39.03 -9.82 -4.06
C LYS A 831 38.61 -9.01 -2.83
N HIS A 832 37.43 -8.41 -2.87
CA HIS A 832 36.90 -7.57 -1.79
C HIS A 832 35.67 -8.24 -1.15
N ASP A 833 35.77 -8.55 0.15
CA ASP A 833 34.64 -9.11 0.90
C ASP A 833 33.43 -8.17 0.88
N GLY A 834 32.23 -8.76 0.84
CA GLY A 834 30.97 -8.03 0.69
C GLY A 834 30.73 -7.38 -0.69
N ALA A 835 31.70 -7.31 -1.61
CA ALA A 835 31.52 -6.62 -2.90
C ALA A 835 30.47 -7.31 -3.80
N ARG A 836 30.47 -8.66 -3.86
CA ARG A 836 29.42 -9.43 -4.56
C ARG A 836 28.05 -9.23 -3.93
N PHE A 837 27.94 -9.18 -2.60
CA PHE A 837 26.68 -8.87 -1.91
C PHE A 837 26.21 -7.45 -2.28
N ALA A 838 27.12 -6.48 -2.27
CA ALA A 838 26.81 -5.09 -2.57
C ALA A 838 26.29 -4.90 -3.99
N LEU A 839 26.95 -5.51 -4.98
CA LEU A 839 26.46 -5.53 -6.36
C LEU A 839 25.07 -6.18 -6.47
N THR A 840 24.81 -7.30 -5.79
CA THR A 840 23.48 -7.92 -5.76
C THR A 840 22.41 -6.99 -5.19
N GLN A 841 22.70 -6.22 -4.13
CA GLN A 841 21.73 -5.28 -3.54
C GLN A 841 21.53 -4.02 -4.39
N LEU A 842 22.61 -3.47 -4.97
CA LEU A 842 22.59 -2.31 -5.86
C LEU A 842 21.87 -2.58 -7.19
N ALA A 843 21.95 -3.82 -7.68
CA ALA A 843 21.41 -4.24 -8.98
C ALA A 843 20.19 -5.16 -8.87
N ARG A 844 19.63 -5.38 -7.66
CA ARG A 844 18.40 -6.18 -7.49
C ARG A 844 17.29 -5.59 -8.34
N LYS A 845 16.70 -6.41 -9.21
CA LYS A 845 15.63 -5.99 -10.11
C LYS A 845 14.31 -5.92 -9.34
N THR A 846 13.63 -4.79 -9.47
CA THR A 846 12.35 -4.49 -8.83
C THR A 846 11.21 -4.35 -9.83
N GLY A 847 11.51 -4.17 -11.12
CA GLY A 847 10.56 -3.85 -12.19
C GLY A 847 10.33 -2.34 -12.35
N ASP A 848 10.58 -1.55 -11.30
CA ASP A 848 10.40 -0.11 -11.29
C ASP A 848 11.57 0.60 -12.00
N ARG A 849 11.26 1.15 -13.17
CA ARG A 849 12.23 1.84 -14.06
C ARG A 849 12.89 3.07 -13.39
N SER A 850 12.35 3.60 -12.29
CA SER A 850 12.95 4.71 -11.53
C SER A 850 13.99 4.26 -10.48
N ARG A 851 14.04 2.96 -10.17
CA ARG A 851 14.97 2.39 -9.18
C ARG A 851 15.96 1.39 -9.78
N ASP A 852 15.51 0.61 -10.77
CA ASP A 852 16.30 -0.43 -11.44
C ASP A 852 17.42 0.16 -12.30
N LEU A 853 18.60 -0.44 -12.22
CA LEU A 853 19.72 -0.12 -13.11
C LEU A 853 19.39 -0.49 -14.57
N ASP A 854 20.16 0.07 -15.50
CA ASP A 854 20.11 -0.29 -16.92
C ASP A 854 20.50 -1.76 -17.15
N ASP A 855 20.10 -2.31 -18.30
CA ASP A 855 20.31 -3.73 -18.62
C ASP A 855 21.78 -4.06 -18.96
N GLU A 856 22.58 -3.10 -19.44
CA GLU A 856 23.99 -3.33 -19.79
C GLU A 856 24.84 -3.49 -18.52
N LEU A 857 24.71 -2.56 -17.58
CA LEU A 857 25.35 -2.63 -16.27
C LEU A 857 24.85 -3.86 -15.49
N ARG A 858 23.54 -4.17 -15.52
CA ARG A 858 23.03 -5.42 -14.91
C ARG A 858 23.60 -6.68 -15.57
N ALA A 859 23.78 -6.72 -16.90
CA ALA A 859 24.45 -7.84 -17.57
C ALA A 859 25.92 -7.97 -17.14
N ARG A 860 26.65 -6.86 -17.06
CA ARG A 860 28.04 -6.81 -16.55
C ARG A 860 28.14 -7.26 -15.09
N ILE A 861 27.16 -6.92 -14.26
CA ILE A 861 27.08 -7.38 -12.86
C ILE A 861 26.74 -8.88 -12.78
N LEU A 862 25.84 -9.40 -13.61
CA LEU A 862 25.55 -10.83 -13.68
C LEU A 862 26.80 -11.67 -14.04
N LEU A 863 27.67 -11.16 -14.93
CA LEU A 863 28.97 -11.78 -15.22
C LEU A 863 29.91 -11.76 -14.00
N ALA A 864 30.00 -10.66 -13.26
CA ALA A 864 30.78 -10.59 -12.01
C ALA A 864 30.25 -11.51 -10.89
N LEU A 865 28.96 -11.87 -10.96
CA LEU A 865 28.25 -12.78 -10.07
C LEU A 865 28.21 -14.24 -10.57
N ALA A 866 28.96 -14.62 -11.60
CA ALA A 866 28.93 -15.99 -12.17
C ALA A 866 29.07 -17.10 -11.11
N ASP A 867 30.09 -17.01 -10.23
CA ASP A 867 30.32 -17.98 -9.14
C ASP A 867 29.53 -17.67 -7.85
N ALA A 868 28.61 -16.69 -7.88
CA ALA A 868 27.76 -16.37 -6.74
C ALA A 868 26.54 -17.32 -6.65
N PRO A 869 25.91 -17.45 -5.46
CA PRO A 869 24.71 -18.26 -5.27
C PRO A 869 23.64 -17.96 -6.32
N THR A 870 22.97 -18.99 -6.83
CA THR A 870 21.97 -18.85 -7.90
C THR A 870 20.88 -17.85 -7.54
N THR A 871 20.47 -17.79 -6.27
CA THR A 871 19.53 -16.80 -5.73
C THR A 871 20.00 -15.35 -5.93
N TRP A 872 21.29 -15.06 -5.76
CA TRP A 872 21.85 -13.72 -5.95
C TRP A 872 21.84 -13.31 -7.43
N ARG A 873 22.14 -14.25 -8.33
CA ARG A 873 22.00 -14.01 -9.78
C ARG A 873 20.54 -13.81 -10.18
N GLN A 874 19.62 -14.60 -9.62
CA GLN A 874 18.19 -14.48 -9.88
C GLN A 874 17.65 -13.11 -9.46
N LEU A 875 18.02 -12.63 -8.26
CA LEU A 875 17.65 -11.30 -7.75
C LEU A 875 18.07 -10.14 -8.69
N VAL A 876 19.08 -10.29 -9.53
CA VAL A 876 19.56 -9.26 -10.49
C VAL A 876 18.97 -9.44 -11.89
N ALA A 877 18.63 -10.68 -12.27
CA ALA A 877 18.04 -11.01 -13.57
C ALA A 877 16.51 -10.80 -13.61
N GLU A 878 15.82 -11.18 -12.55
CA GLU A 878 14.36 -11.39 -12.46
C GLU A 878 13.75 -10.57 -11.32
N VAL A 879 12.47 -10.20 -11.46
CA VAL A 879 11.71 -9.58 -10.37
C VAL A 879 11.27 -10.68 -9.42
N VAL A 880 12.08 -10.95 -8.41
CA VAL A 880 11.77 -11.91 -7.35
C VAL A 880 11.01 -11.20 -6.23
N GLN A 881 9.69 -11.42 -6.18
CA GLN A 881 8.92 -11.18 -4.96
C GLN A 881 9.37 -12.18 -3.89
N LEU A 882 9.49 -11.70 -2.65
CA LEU A 882 9.51 -12.58 -1.48
C LEU A 882 8.09 -13.09 -1.27
N SER A 883 7.91 -14.31 -0.77
CA SER A 883 6.56 -14.78 -0.44
C SER A 883 6.02 -14.04 0.79
N SER A 884 4.70 -14.00 0.94
CA SER A 884 4.04 -13.61 2.20
C SER A 884 4.63 -14.35 3.39
N ASP A 885 5.01 -15.61 3.18
CA ASP A 885 5.57 -16.51 4.19
C ASP A 885 7.02 -16.17 4.51
N ASP A 886 7.81 -15.69 3.55
CA ASP A 886 9.17 -15.19 3.79
C ASP A 886 9.15 -13.87 4.56
N GLU A 887 8.20 -12.98 4.24
CA GLU A 887 8.00 -11.75 5.02
C GLU A 887 7.47 -12.08 6.43
N ALA A 888 6.47 -12.95 6.57
CA ALA A 888 5.96 -13.40 7.87
C ALA A 888 7.01 -14.13 8.71
N ARG A 889 7.87 -14.97 8.11
CA ARG A 889 8.99 -15.64 8.80
C ARG A 889 10.12 -14.67 9.17
N ALA A 890 10.33 -13.59 8.41
CA ALA A 890 11.22 -12.50 8.81
C ALA A 890 10.61 -11.62 9.91
N LEU A 891 9.29 -11.57 9.98
CA LEU A 891 8.45 -10.85 10.94
C LEU A 891 7.91 -11.77 12.07
N GLY A 892 8.68 -12.80 12.44
CA GLY A 892 8.18 -14.02 13.09
C GLY A 892 7.35 -13.87 14.37
N ASP A 893 6.33 -14.71 14.42
CA ASP A 893 5.49 -15.16 15.55
C ASP A 893 4.60 -14.11 16.24
N THR A 894 3.53 -14.61 16.86
CA THR A 894 2.32 -13.85 17.19
C THR A 894 2.22 -13.44 18.66
N LEU A 895 1.46 -12.37 18.93
CA LEU A 895 0.91 -12.13 20.27
C LEU A 895 -0.04 -13.28 20.66
N PRO A 896 -0.36 -13.46 21.96
CA PRO A 896 -1.41 -14.38 22.33
C PRO A 896 -2.73 -13.84 21.76
N ALA A 897 -3.58 -14.75 21.28
CA ALA A 897 -4.89 -14.39 20.74
C ALA A 897 -5.65 -13.55 21.77
N GLY A 898 -6.22 -12.43 21.32
CA GLY A 898 -6.87 -11.50 22.23
C GLY A 898 -8.12 -12.04 22.91
N LEU A 899 -8.68 -13.06 22.28
CA LEU A 899 -9.87 -13.80 22.67
C LEU A 899 -9.49 -15.27 22.62
N THR A 900 -9.76 -15.99 23.70
CA THR A 900 -9.92 -17.45 23.65
C THR A 900 -11.39 -17.77 23.92
N LEU A 901 -11.96 -18.60 23.05
CA LEU A 901 -13.27 -19.21 23.23
C LEU A 901 -13.22 -20.27 24.34
#